data_AF-A0A938GGE6-F1
#
_entry.id   AF-A0A938GGE6-F1
#
_cell.length_a   1.000
_cell.length_b   1.000
_cell.length_c   1.000
_cell.angle_alpha   90.00
_cell.angle_beta   90.00
_cell.angle_gamma   90.00
#
_symmetry.space_group_name_H-M   'P 1'
#
loop_
_entity.id
_entity.type
_entity.pdbx_description
1 polymer ?
#
loop_
_entity_poly.entity_id
_entity_poly.type
_entity_poly.pdbx_seq_one_letter_code
_entity_poly.pdbx_strand_id
1 'polypeptide(L)'
;MCNGGIGIGALALADDEPELAGEILRAGLESIQIAMAEFAPNGAWKEGPGYWNYATAYNVAFLAALETALGTDFGLAHIPGFADTGAFPVYLTGPLGRTFNYADGSDGAIRAAQMHWLACKFERPAYSDYQAKVASPSALDLIWFRPTAASSPAPDPPLDKYFRGVEVATFRSAWNDRDAVFVGFKAGDNKANHSNLDLGTFILDALGTRWALDLGADNYNMPGYFGKQRWTYYRMRAESHNTLVLNPGLLNLVGPRCRAAGFQSMRRRSSASLPSTSSRAMCIALRPWPLPMNRSSGPWPLGRFNAGPRRVRGSSLKAAVRTVFSSRAMCRSFWNRKLSRLTRFGRMFGLLLLSFVCNSTLAELAVTEAGQSKHRIVISAEATPSERYAAEELQNYLQRIGGVKLPIVTDSEASGSHQILLGDNASLRKLDAGIVLSKLGTDGFVLRTGPDRLIIAGGKPRGTLNGVYALLEERLGVRWFTSEVEIAPKLESIKLPDLNETRIPALQYREVFWTEMMRDADFAARHRLNGQHHKLAEKHGGRAAVYFPFVHSFDLLIPRELHKEHPEYFPLINGQRADGYVQRCLSNPDVLKLAIARVRQWIQEHPEATIISVSQNDTGKWCQCEPCKALDDAEGSPAASMIRFVNAIAEAIEADYPKVRIDTLAYQYTRKPPKTLRPRKNVIVRLCSIECCFAHPLESCPSQENQRFREDIVAWEPIAPSLYVWDYTPNFAHYQQPFPNFDALQANVRFFAKHGVKGLFEQGNYSAGGNGEMGPLRAYLLAKLLWNPDTDVRRHVEEFLQAYYGKAASRIHDYLEHLHRSVREEGYHAHIFEPPTVPYLSAEIMAEAENILNEAEALAENETFRFRVQVARLPVWYVKIAAKRVADYERTELVKQFLAAARKAGISHISESKSLDAWAKQMGQ
;
A
#
# COMPACT_ATOMS: atom_id res chain seq x y z
N MET A 1 -5.03 21.11 25.58
CA MET A 1 -4.63 19.70 25.34
C MET A 1 -4.09 19.06 26.60
N CYS A 2 -2.76 18.95 26.78
CA CYS A 2 -2.14 18.21 27.88
C CYS A 2 -2.68 18.61 29.26
N ASN A 3 -2.73 19.91 29.56
CA ASN A 3 -3.24 20.44 30.83
C ASN A 3 -4.69 20.02 31.12
N GLY A 4 -5.54 19.94 30.10
CA GLY A 4 -6.92 19.50 30.27
C GLY A 4 -7.00 18.00 30.57
N GLY A 5 -6.26 17.17 29.83
CA GLY A 5 -6.23 15.73 30.07
C GLY A 5 -5.63 15.37 31.43
N ILE A 6 -4.47 15.93 31.77
CA ILE A 6 -3.79 15.64 33.05
C ILE A 6 -4.52 16.27 34.24
N GLY A 7 -5.14 17.44 34.05
CA GLY A 7 -5.94 18.09 35.09
C GLY A 7 -7.24 17.34 35.39
N ILE A 8 -7.95 16.83 34.38
CA ILE A 8 -9.11 15.94 34.60
C ILE A 8 -8.66 14.64 35.29
N GLY A 9 -7.52 14.07 34.90
CA GLY A 9 -6.95 12.90 35.57
C GLY A 9 -6.61 13.15 37.04
N ALA A 10 -6.04 14.32 37.36
CA ALA A 10 -5.76 14.73 38.74
C ALA A 10 -7.04 14.95 39.56
N LEU A 11 -8.08 15.58 38.99
CA LEU A 11 -9.39 15.69 39.65
C LEU A 11 -10.00 14.31 39.95
N ALA A 12 -9.88 13.36 39.02
CA ALA A 12 -10.41 12.01 39.16
C ALA A 12 -9.67 11.16 40.21
N LEU A 13 -8.46 11.55 40.61
CA LEU A 13 -7.64 10.89 41.64
C LEU A 13 -7.51 11.74 42.92
N ALA A 14 -8.22 12.87 43.02
CA ALA A 14 -8.00 13.83 44.11
C ALA A 14 -8.39 13.29 45.50
N ASP A 15 -9.31 12.33 45.58
CA ASP A 15 -9.71 11.66 46.83
C ASP A 15 -8.70 10.59 47.27
N ASP A 16 -8.01 9.94 46.32
CA ASP A 16 -7.04 8.85 46.57
C ASP A 16 -5.60 9.38 46.77
N GLU A 17 -5.19 10.37 45.98
CA GLU A 17 -3.82 10.91 45.88
C GLU A 17 -3.80 12.46 45.97
N PRO A 18 -4.31 13.07 47.05
CA PRO A 18 -4.61 14.50 47.13
C PRO A 18 -3.39 15.42 46.97
N GLU A 19 -2.21 15.03 47.48
CA GLU A 19 -0.99 15.85 47.36
C GLU A 19 -0.49 15.93 45.91
N LEU A 20 -0.41 14.77 45.24
CA LEU A 20 0.01 14.67 43.85
C LEU A 20 -1.02 15.32 42.91
N ALA A 21 -2.31 15.08 43.15
CA ALA A 21 -3.38 15.74 42.41
C ALA A 21 -3.31 17.28 42.56
N GLY A 22 -3.07 17.78 43.77
CA GLY A 22 -2.90 19.20 44.06
C GLY A 22 -1.70 19.83 43.34
N GLU A 23 -0.55 19.15 43.29
CA GLU A 23 0.63 19.62 42.54
C GLU A 23 0.34 19.70 41.04
N ILE A 24 -0.23 18.64 40.46
CA ILE A 24 -0.58 18.57 39.03
C ILE A 24 -1.61 19.64 38.66
N LEU A 25 -2.64 19.83 39.50
CA LEU A 25 -3.66 20.86 39.26
C LEU A 25 -3.07 22.26 39.32
N ARG A 26 -2.21 22.56 40.29
CA ARG A 26 -1.53 23.85 40.37
C ARG A 26 -0.72 24.14 39.10
N ALA A 27 0.13 23.20 38.67
CA ALA A 27 0.92 23.35 37.46
C ALA A 27 0.06 23.45 36.17
N GLY A 28 -1.06 22.72 36.13
CA GLY A 28 -2.03 22.77 35.04
C GLY A 28 -2.75 24.12 34.93
N LEU A 29 -3.22 24.65 36.06
CA LEU A 29 -3.92 25.94 36.17
C LEU A 29 -3.00 27.14 35.88
N GLU A 30 -1.74 27.09 36.33
CA GLU A 30 -0.72 28.10 36.00
C GLU A 30 -0.44 28.13 34.49
N SER A 31 -0.22 26.97 33.87
CA SER A 31 0.23 26.89 32.47
C SER A 31 -0.88 26.97 31.42
N ILE A 32 -2.14 26.62 31.74
CA ILE A 32 -3.23 26.61 30.75
C ILE A 32 -3.60 28.02 30.27
N GLN A 33 -3.39 29.03 31.13
CA GLN A 33 -3.64 30.44 30.83
C GLN A 33 -2.86 30.93 29.59
N ILE A 34 -1.64 30.41 29.37
CA ILE A 34 -0.80 30.71 28.21
C ILE A 34 -1.50 30.29 26.90
N ALA A 35 -2.10 29.10 26.88
CA ALA A 35 -2.82 28.58 25.72
C ALA A 35 -4.19 29.26 25.56
N MET A 36 -4.89 29.58 26.65
CA MET A 36 -6.19 30.26 26.59
C MET A 36 -6.08 31.73 26.13
N ALA A 37 -4.95 32.40 26.38
CA ALA A 37 -4.70 33.75 25.87
C ALA A 37 -4.73 33.84 24.33
N GLU A 38 -4.51 32.75 23.61
CA GLU A 38 -4.54 32.67 22.14
C GLU A 38 -5.96 32.82 21.56
N PHE A 39 -7.02 32.66 22.37
CA PHE A 39 -8.40 32.99 21.94
C PHE A 39 -8.63 34.51 21.81
N ALA A 40 -7.74 35.35 22.34
CA ALA A 40 -7.88 36.80 22.24
C ALA A 40 -7.64 37.32 20.80
N PRO A 41 -8.33 38.39 20.37
CA PRO A 41 -9.34 39.14 21.10
C PRO A 41 -10.78 38.62 20.91
N ASN A 42 -11.02 37.75 19.92
CA ASN A 42 -12.38 37.45 19.46
C ASN A 42 -12.61 35.98 19.05
N GLY A 43 -11.96 35.06 19.73
CA GLY A 43 -12.33 33.64 19.81
C GLY A 43 -11.76 32.73 18.72
N ALA A 44 -10.92 33.24 17.83
CA ALA A 44 -10.34 32.46 16.73
C ALA A 44 -9.12 31.63 17.16
N TRP A 45 -8.76 30.64 16.34
CA TRP A 45 -7.57 29.81 16.54
C TRP A 45 -6.61 29.89 15.36
N LYS A 46 -5.33 30.20 15.63
CA LYS A 46 -4.30 30.42 14.60
C LYS A 46 -4.00 29.20 13.73
N GLU A 47 -4.20 28.02 14.29
CA GLU A 47 -3.93 26.71 13.66
C GLU A 47 -5.13 26.20 12.83
N GLY A 48 -6.16 27.03 12.64
CA GLY A 48 -7.31 26.73 11.80
C GLY A 48 -8.49 26.05 12.51
N PRO A 49 -9.60 25.80 11.78
CA PRO A 49 -10.87 25.30 12.33
C PRO A 49 -10.78 23.90 12.97
N GLY A 50 -9.93 23.01 12.45
CA GLY A 50 -9.76 21.66 13.00
C GLY A 50 -9.10 21.68 14.38
N TYR A 51 -8.01 22.43 14.51
CA TYR A 51 -7.29 22.60 15.77
C TYR A 51 -8.06 23.45 16.78
N TRP A 52 -8.88 24.41 16.34
CA TRP A 52 -9.87 25.06 17.22
C TRP A 52 -10.76 24.02 17.91
N ASN A 53 -11.32 23.08 17.16
CA ASN A 53 -12.21 22.06 17.70
C ASN A 53 -11.49 21.20 18.75
N TYR A 54 -10.31 20.70 18.39
CA TYR A 54 -9.49 19.85 19.24
C TYR A 54 -9.06 20.56 20.54
N ALA A 55 -8.51 21.78 20.43
CA ALA A 55 -8.08 22.58 21.57
C ALA A 55 -9.24 22.94 22.50
N THR A 56 -10.37 23.38 21.93
CA THR A 56 -11.53 23.85 22.70
C THR A 56 -12.25 22.70 23.39
N ALA A 57 -12.35 21.51 22.78
CA ALA A 57 -12.96 20.34 23.40
C ALA A 57 -12.28 19.94 24.71
N TYR A 58 -10.94 19.84 24.72
CA TYR A 58 -10.18 19.52 25.94
C TYR A 58 -10.16 20.66 26.95
N ASN A 59 -10.22 21.93 26.50
CA ASN A 59 -10.31 23.06 27.40
C ASN A 59 -11.65 23.07 28.14
N VAL A 60 -12.76 22.96 27.40
CA VAL A 60 -14.12 22.94 27.96
C VAL A 60 -14.36 21.72 28.85
N ALA A 61 -13.86 20.54 28.47
CA ALA A 61 -13.95 19.36 29.34
C ALA A 61 -13.25 19.58 30.70
N PHE A 62 -12.11 20.28 30.72
CA PHE A 62 -11.40 20.60 31.96
C PHE A 62 -12.08 21.70 32.77
N LEU A 63 -12.57 22.77 32.13
CA LEU A 63 -13.36 23.81 32.82
C LEU A 63 -14.62 23.23 33.45
N ALA A 64 -15.37 22.41 32.71
CA ALA A 64 -16.54 21.70 33.24
C ALA A 64 -16.17 20.76 34.40
N ALA A 65 -15.05 20.03 34.30
CA ALA A 65 -14.59 19.17 35.38
C ALA A 65 -14.25 19.97 36.66
N LEU A 66 -13.49 21.08 36.53
CA LEU A 66 -13.18 21.99 37.63
C LEU A 66 -14.44 22.54 38.29
N GLU A 67 -15.42 23.00 37.50
CA GLU A 67 -16.72 23.48 38.01
C GLU A 67 -17.46 22.38 38.78
N THR A 68 -17.53 21.15 38.25
CA THR A 68 -18.27 20.05 38.88
C THR A 68 -17.58 19.46 40.11
N ALA A 69 -16.25 19.45 40.16
CA ALA A 69 -15.48 18.85 41.24
C ALA A 69 -15.14 19.84 42.36
N LEU A 70 -14.86 21.11 42.00
CA LEU A 70 -14.35 22.13 42.92
C LEU A 70 -15.28 23.36 43.06
N GLY A 71 -16.39 23.41 42.32
CA GLY A 71 -17.32 24.55 42.34
C GLY A 71 -16.81 25.83 41.67
N THR A 72 -15.66 25.78 41.00
CA THR A 72 -15.02 26.95 40.37
C THR A 72 -14.18 26.55 39.16
N ASP A 73 -14.11 27.42 38.16
CA ASP A 73 -13.17 27.34 37.03
C ASP A 73 -11.92 28.22 37.24
N PHE A 74 -11.73 28.75 38.46
CA PHE A 74 -10.68 29.72 38.83
C PHE A 74 -10.70 31.00 37.96
N GLY A 75 -11.85 31.35 37.37
CA GLY A 75 -12.01 32.50 36.49
C GLY A 75 -11.49 32.28 35.07
N LEU A 76 -11.03 31.07 34.72
CA LEU A 76 -10.45 30.77 33.41
C LEU A 76 -11.44 31.03 32.26
N ALA A 77 -12.74 30.81 32.44
CA ALA A 77 -13.73 31.11 31.40
C ALA A 77 -13.85 32.62 31.07
N HIS A 78 -13.34 33.51 31.92
CA HIS A 78 -13.33 34.95 31.70
C HIS A 78 -12.08 35.47 30.96
N ILE A 79 -11.18 34.57 30.52
CA ILE A 79 -10.02 34.96 29.70
C ILE A 79 -10.50 35.62 28.38
N PRO A 80 -9.92 36.77 27.98
CA PRO A 80 -10.38 37.54 26.82
C PRO A 80 -10.53 36.72 25.54
N GLY A 81 -11.69 36.86 24.89
CA GLY A 81 -12.02 36.20 23.62
C GLY A 81 -12.58 34.78 23.77
N PHE A 82 -12.43 34.10 24.90
CA PHE A 82 -12.92 32.72 25.06
C PHE A 82 -14.46 32.62 25.00
N ALA A 83 -15.19 33.56 25.62
CA ALA A 83 -16.66 33.62 25.56
C ALA A 83 -17.23 33.75 24.12
N ASP A 84 -16.44 34.31 23.19
CA ASP A 84 -16.82 34.48 21.79
C ASP A 84 -16.27 33.36 20.88
N THR A 85 -15.59 32.35 21.44
CA THR A 85 -14.91 31.32 20.63
C THR A 85 -15.84 30.44 19.80
N GLY A 86 -17.07 30.22 20.26
CA GLY A 86 -18.11 29.53 19.48
C GLY A 86 -18.51 30.25 18.19
N ALA A 87 -18.21 31.55 18.04
CA ALA A 87 -18.42 32.24 16.78
C ALA A 87 -17.48 31.73 15.68
N PHE A 88 -16.28 31.26 16.00
CA PHE A 88 -15.29 30.84 15.01
C PHE A 88 -15.80 29.73 14.07
N PRO A 89 -16.30 28.56 14.54
CA PRO A 89 -16.86 27.53 13.65
C PRO A 89 -18.09 28.00 12.86
N VAL A 90 -18.94 28.84 13.47
CA VAL A 90 -20.17 29.38 12.86
C VAL A 90 -19.85 30.21 11.62
N TYR A 91 -18.90 31.15 11.75
CA TYR A 91 -18.55 32.04 10.65
C TYR A 91 -17.66 31.39 9.59
N LEU A 92 -16.78 30.46 9.97
CA LEU A 92 -15.94 29.73 9.02
C LEU A 92 -16.69 28.67 8.19
N THR A 93 -17.91 28.29 8.56
CA THR A 93 -18.72 27.31 7.81
C THR A 93 -19.55 28.00 6.73
N GLY A 94 -19.26 27.70 5.47
CA GLY A 94 -19.99 28.20 4.29
C GLY A 94 -21.37 27.54 4.11
N PRO A 95 -22.19 28.04 3.17
CA PRO A 95 -23.58 27.61 2.95
C PRO A 95 -23.71 26.14 2.53
N LEU A 96 -22.61 25.52 2.06
CA LEU A 96 -22.56 24.11 1.68
C LEU A 96 -22.27 23.16 2.86
N GLY A 97 -22.22 23.66 4.10
CA GLY A 97 -21.79 22.88 5.28
C GLY A 97 -20.29 22.56 5.26
N ARG A 98 -19.49 23.33 4.52
CA ARG A 98 -18.05 23.16 4.33
C ARG A 98 -17.29 24.36 4.89
N THR A 99 -16.26 24.09 5.68
CA THR A 99 -15.42 25.09 6.36
C THR A 99 -14.45 25.81 5.42
N PHE A 100 -13.96 26.97 5.84
CA PHE A 100 -12.73 27.56 5.33
C PHE A 100 -11.51 26.86 5.95
N ASN A 101 -11.01 25.85 5.25
CA ASN A 101 -10.04 24.87 5.74
C ASN A 101 -8.56 25.27 5.53
N TYR A 102 -8.21 26.52 5.88
CA TYR A 102 -6.81 26.97 5.88
C TYR A 102 -5.97 26.24 6.96
N ALA A 103 -4.64 26.37 6.89
CA ALA A 103 -3.69 25.63 7.74
C ALA A 103 -3.94 24.10 7.67
N ASP A 104 -3.65 23.36 8.74
CA ASP A 104 -3.97 21.92 8.86
C ASP A 104 -5.50 21.67 9.08
N GLY A 105 -6.38 22.51 8.53
CA GLY A 105 -7.84 22.41 8.61
C GLY A 105 -8.45 21.38 7.64
N SER A 106 -9.56 20.75 8.04
CA SER A 106 -10.35 19.84 7.20
C SER A 106 -11.54 20.55 6.53
N ASP A 107 -11.92 20.07 5.35
CA ASP A 107 -13.03 20.57 4.52
C ASP A 107 -14.37 19.90 4.91
N GLY A 108 -14.99 20.38 5.98
CA GLY A 108 -16.26 19.86 6.48
C GLY A 108 -16.70 20.54 7.79
N ALA A 109 -18.01 20.58 8.05
CA ALA A 109 -18.56 21.23 9.23
C ALA A 109 -17.93 20.75 10.55
N ILE A 110 -17.67 21.69 11.46
CA ILE A 110 -17.01 21.41 12.74
C ILE A 110 -18.04 20.86 13.72
N ARG A 111 -17.90 19.58 14.08
CA ARG A 111 -18.72 18.89 15.08
C ARG A 111 -18.06 19.02 16.44
N ALA A 112 -18.74 19.69 17.37
CA ALA A 112 -18.16 20.25 18.57
C ALA A 112 -19.18 20.26 19.72
N ALA A 113 -19.28 19.17 20.49
CA ALA A 113 -20.22 19.08 21.63
C ALA A 113 -20.01 20.20 22.66
N GLN A 114 -18.77 20.69 22.78
CA GLN A 114 -18.42 21.84 23.62
C GLN A 114 -19.17 23.14 23.24
N MET A 115 -19.75 23.24 22.03
CA MET A 115 -20.62 24.35 21.66
C MET A 115 -21.89 24.43 22.52
N HIS A 116 -22.42 23.29 22.98
CA HIS A 116 -23.56 23.29 23.92
C HIS A 116 -23.16 23.83 25.30
N TRP A 117 -21.97 23.46 25.81
CA TRP A 117 -21.45 24.04 27.05
C TRP A 117 -21.17 25.54 26.91
N LEU A 118 -20.54 25.98 25.81
CA LEU A 118 -20.32 27.39 25.52
C LEU A 118 -21.64 28.18 25.41
N ALA A 119 -22.67 27.59 24.80
CA ALA A 119 -24.01 28.19 24.71
C ALA A 119 -24.63 28.40 26.10
N CYS A 120 -24.47 27.43 27.00
CA CYS A 120 -24.99 27.48 28.37
C CYS A 120 -24.18 28.43 29.27
N LYS A 121 -22.85 28.32 29.27
CA LYS A 121 -21.93 29.10 30.13
C LYS A 121 -21.94 30.60 29.81
N PHE A 122 -22.17 30.98 28.56
CA PHE A 122 -22.09 32.37 28.08
C PHE A 122 -23.41 32.92 27.50
N GLU A 123 -24.54 32.22 27.71
CA GLU A 123 -25.86 32.62 27.22
C GLU A 123 -25.90 32.90 25.70
N ARG A 124 -25.26 32.02 24.92
CA ARG A 124 -25.15 32.11 23.45
C ARG A 124 -25.92 30.97 22.75
N PRO A 125 -27.27 30.98 22.72
CA PRO A 125 -28.08 29.87 22.19
C PRO A 125 -27.72 29.49 20.74
N ALA A 126 -27.35 30.46 19.91
CA ALA A 126 -26.92 30.24 18.52
C ALA A 126 -25.72 29.26 18.36
N TYR A 127 -24.89 29.08 19.40
CA TYR A 127 -23.83 28.06 19.38
C TYR A 127 -24.41 26.65 19.51
N SER A 128 -25.44 26.49 20.34
CA SER A 128 -26.21 25.25 20.47
C SER A 128 -26.95 24.92 19.16
N ASP A 129 -27.58 25.93 18.54
CA ASP A 129 -28.28 25.80 17.25
C ASP A 129 -27.35 25.37 16.11
N TYR A 130 -26.13 25.92 16.08
CA TYR A 130 -25.12 25.49 15.11
C TYR A 130 -24.77 24.01 15.29
N GLN A 131 -24.41 23.59 16.52
CA GLN A 131 -24.05 22.21 16.81
C GLN A 131 -25.22 21.24 16.51
N ALA A 132 -26.44 21.58 16.91
CA ALA A 132 -27.64 20.79 16.62
C ALA A 132 -27.90 20.59 15.11
N LYS A 133 -27.47 21.53 14.25
CA LYS A 133 -27.58 21.45 12.78
C LYS A 133 -26.45 20.65 12.11
N VAL A 134 -25.27 20.51 12.73
CA VAL A 134 -24.08 19.93 12.07
C VAL A 134 -23.50 18.66 12.71
N ALA A 135 -23.95 18.30 13.92
CA ALA A 135 -23.38 17.23 14.72
C ALA A 135 -23.65 15.81 14.20
N SER A 136 -22.83 14.88 14.68
CA SER A 136 -23.18 13.48 14.86
C SER A 136 -23.25 13.25 16.38
N PRO A 137 -24.26 12.54 16.93
CA PRO A 137 -24.44 12.42 18.37
C PRO A 137 -23.21 11.85 19.09
N SER A 138 -22.86 12.47 20.22
CA SER A 138 -21.83 12.00 21.16
C SER A 138 -22.38 11.95 22.59
N ALA A 139 -21.69 11.24 23.50
CA ALA A 139 -22.08 11.18 24.90
C ALA A 139 -22.05 12.57 25.59
N LEU A 140 -21.18 13.49 25.13
CA LEU A 140 -21.10 14.85 25.66
C LEU A 140 -22.29 15.72 25.26
N ASP A 141 -22.93 15.45 24.10
CA ASP A 141 -24.15 16.14 23.73
C ASP A 141 -25.28 15.80 24.72
N LEU A 142 -25.37 14.56 25.24
CA LEU A 142 -26.34 14.22 26.29
C LEU A 142 -26.12 14.98 27.61
N ILE A 143 -24.87 15.31 27.93
CA ILE A 143 -24.50 15.99 29.19
C ILE A 143 -24.74 17.50 29.07
N TRP A 144 -24.28 18.11 27.98
CA TRP A 144 -24.24 19.57 27.81
C TRP A 144 -25.40 20.14 26.99
N PHE A 145 -26.10 19.36 26.18
CA PHE A 145 -27.30 19.86 25.50
C PHE A 145 -28.35 20.26 26.54
N ARG A 146 -28.91 21.45 26.34
CA ARG A 146 -30.08 21.94 27.06
C ARG A 146 -31.10 22.33 26.00
N PRO A 147 -32.30 21.72 25.97
CA PRO A 147 -33.33 22.14 25.04
C PRO A 147 -33.73 23.57 25.39
N THR A 148 -33.40 24.51 24.52
CA THR A 148 -33.94 25.86 24.59
C THR A 148 -35.45 25.77 24.40
N ALA A 149 -36.22 26.30 25.35
CA ALA A 149 -37.63 26.55 25.13
C ALA A 149 -37.78 27.36 23.83
N ALA A 150 -38.84 27.10 23.05
CA ALA A 150 -39.03 27.66 21.72
C ALA A 150 -39.27 29.19 21.76
N SER A 151 -38.20 29.94 21.96
CA SER A 151 -38.12 31.38 21.72
C SER A 151 -38.04 31.64 20.22
N SER A 152 -38.45 32.84 19.82
CA SER A 152 -38.35 33.29 18.43
C SER A 152 -36.94 33.06 17.88
N PRO A 153 -36.79 32.63 16.62
CA PRO A 153 -35.47 32.37 16.04
C PRO A 153 -34.57 33.58 16.23
N ALA A 154 -33.37 33.35 16.78
CA ALA A 154 -32.41 34.42 17.02
C ALA A 154 -32.13 35.16 15.70
N PRO A 155 -32.04 36.51 15.72
CA PRO A 155 -31.78 37.27 14.51
C PRO A 155 -30.47 36.81 13.88
N ASP A 156 -30.47 36.67 12.56
CA ASP A 156 -29.30 36.19 11.83
C ASP A 156 -28.06 37.05 12.17
N PRO A 157 -26.89 36.41 12.43
CA PRO A 157 -25.68 37.15 12.74
C PRO A 157 -25.24 38.05 11.57
N PRO A 158 -24.34 39.04 11.80
CA PRO A 158 -23.69 39.79 10.74
C PRO A 158 -23.24 38.92 9.56
N LEU A 159 -23.39 39.44 8.34
CA LEU A 159 -23.02 38.74 7.11
C LEU A 159 -21.50 38.70 6.86
N ASP A 160 -20.71 39.43 7.64
CA ASP A 160 -19.26 39.36 7.61
C ASP A 160 -18.66 39.39 9.02
N LYS A 161 -17.43 38.87 9.12
CA LYS A 161 -16.68 38.77 10.37
C LYS A 161 -15.19 38.85 10.09
N TYR A 162 -14.49 39.58 10.96
CA TYR A 162 -13.05 39.68 10.94
C TYR A 162 -12.44 39.21 12.26
N PHE A 163 -11.65 38.14 12.21
CA PHE A 163 -10.94 37.55 13.34
C PHE A 163 -9.53 38.11 13.43
N ARG A 164 -9.40 39.30 14.03
CA ARG A 164 -8.15 40.09 14.07
C ARG A 164 -6.96 39.36 14.70
N GLY A 165 -7.18 38.44 15.64
CA GLY A 165 -6.07 37.68 16.25
C GLY A 165 -5.32 36.78 15.25
N VAL A 166 -6.05 36.24 14.27
CA VAL A 166 -5.54 35.29 13.25
C VAL A 166 -5.54 35.88 11.83
N GLU A 167 -6.01 37.13 11.70
CA GLU A 167 -6.17 37.88 10.45
C GLU A 167 -6.99 37.12 9.38
N VAL A 168 -8.10 36.50 9.79
CA VAL A 168 -9.07 35.81 8.92
C VAL A 168 -10.33 36.64 8.75
N ALA A 169 -10.80 36.79 7.50
CA ALA A 169 -12.08 37.40 7.18
C ALA A 169 -13.03 36.39 6.52
N THR A 170 -14.32 36.48 6.84
CA THR A 170 -15.38 35.73 6.16
C THR A 170 -16.49 36.68 5.74
N PHE A 171 -17.03 36.49 4.54
CA PHE A 171 -18.11 37.28 3.96
C PHE A 171 -19.18 36.34 3.40
N ARG A 172 -20.47 36.68 3.54
CA ARG A 172 -21.57 35.97 2.84
C ARG A 172 -22.67 36.90 2.36
N SER A 173 -23.47 36.46 1.39
CA SER A 173 -24.64 37.21 0.91
C SER A 173 -25.90 36.97 1.75
N ALA A 174 -26.04 35.79 2.37
CA ALA A 174 -27.17 35.41 3.20
C ALA A 174 -26.80 34.30 4.21
N TRP A 175 -27.62 34.12 5.24
CA TRP A 175 -27.65 32.92 6.07
C TRP A 175 -28.82 32.03 5.64
N ASN A 176 -28.73 30.71 5.91
CA ASN A 176 -29.76 29.71 5.62
C ASN A 176 -30.15 29.57 4.12
N ASP A 177 -29.40 30.18 3.21
CA ASP A 177 -29.48 30.01 1.75
C ASP A 177 -28.27 29.20 1.25
N ARG A 178 -28.54 28.15 0.46
CA ARG A 178 -27.52 27.24 -0.10
C ARG A 178 -26.79 27.84 -1.30
N ASP A 179 -27.44 28.74 -2.04
CA ASP A 179 -26.90 29.35 -3.25
C ASP A 179 -26.16 30.67 -2.98
N ALA A 180 -26.21 31.13 -1.72
CA ALA A 180 -25.49 32.28 -1.21
C ALA A 180 -24.00 32.27 -1.61
N VAL A 181 -23.49 33.46 -1.94
CA VAL A 181 -22.04 33.66 -2.08
C VAL A 181 -21.43 33.63 -0.68
N PHE A 182 -20.36 32.86 -0.50
CA PHE A 182 -19.51 32.88 0.70
C PHE A 182 -18.04 32.92 0.31
N VAL A 183 -17.28 33.80 0.95
CA VAL A 183 -15.83 33.95 0.77
C VAL A 183 -15.15 33.87 2.13
N GLY A 184 -14.24 32.91 2.28
CA GLY A 184 -13.24 32.91 3.36
C GLY A 184 -11.92 33.47 2.82
N PHE A 185 -11.21 34.29 3.60
CA PHE A 185 -9.94 34.90 3.23
C PHE A 185 -8.96 34.90 4.42
N LYS A 186 -7.71 34.47 4.19
CA LYS A 186 -6.70 34.28 5.24
C LYS A 186 -5.48 35.18 4.99
N ALA A 187 -5.16 36.01 5.98
CA ALA A 187 -3.88 36.71 6.10
C ALA A 187 -3.12 36.18 7.35
N GLY A 188 -2.27 36.99 7.98
CA GLY A 188 -1.64 36.66 9.26
C GLY A 188 -0.19 36.21 9.15
N ASP A 189 0.16 35.10 9.79
CA ASP A 189 1.54 34.72 10.09
C ASP A 189 1.80 33.23 9.81
N ASN A 190 2.76 32.93 8.94
CA ASN A 190 3.15 31.54 8.62
C ASN A 190 4.00 30.87 9.72
N LYS A 191 4.32 31.59 10.80
CA LYS A 191 5.03 31.04 11.96
C LYS A 191 4.12 30.43 13.01
N ALA A 192 2.80 30.54 12.88
CA ALA A 192 1.90 29.81 13.77
C ALA A 192 2.09 28.30 13.54
N ASN A 193 2.00 27.51 14.62
CA ASN A 193 2.03 26.06 14.53
C ASN A 193 0.97 25.59 13.53
N HIS A 194 1.24 24.48 12.84
CA HIS A 194 0.30 23.89 11.88
C HIS A 194 -0.14 24.79 10.70
N SER A 195 0.50 25.97 10.51
CA SER A 195 0.29 26.80 9.32
C SER A 195 0.98 26.25 8.07
N ASN A 196 0.36 26.53 6.93
CA ASN A 196 0.91 26.28 5.60
C ASN A 196 1.40 27.62 5.00
N LEU A 197 1.96 27.61 3.79
CA LEU A 197 2.34 28.86 3.10
C LEU A 197 1.12 29.51 2.42
N ASP A 198 0.06 29.75 3.21
CA ASP A 198 -1.31 30.02 2.77
C ASP A 198 -1.74 31.50 2.81
N LEU A 199 -0.85 32.45 3.17
CA LEU A 199 -1.23 33.86 3.25
C LEU A 199 -1.73 34.38 1.90
N GLY A 200 -2.91 34.99 1.91
CA GLY A 200 -3.63 35.43 0.72
C GLY A 200 -4.59 34.38 0.15
N THR A 201 -4.64 33.15 0.70
CA THR A 201 -5.59 32.13 0.25
C THR A 201 -7.03 32.55 0.51
N PHE A 202 -7.91 32.13 -0.39
CA PHE A 202 -9.35 32.28 -0.26
C PHE A 202 -10.09 31.00 -0.65
N ILE A 203 -11.34 30.91 -0.23
CA ILE A 203 -12.31 29.98 -0.82
C ILE A 203 -13.52 30.76 -1.32
N LEU A 204 -14.25 30.17 -2.26
CA LEU A 204 -15.47 30.75 -2.83
C LEU A 204 -16.54 29.66 -2.98
N ASP A 205 -17.62 29.78 -2.22
CA ASP A 205 -18.87 29.07 -2.46
C ASP A 205 -19.85 30.04 -3.14
N ALA A 206 -20.57 29.58 -4.17
CA ALA A 206 -21.67 30.29 -4.82
C ALA A 206 -22.49 29.33 -5.68
N LEU A 207 -23.81 29.54 -5.81
CA LEU A 207 -24.69 28.72 -6.67
C LEU A 207 -24.57 27.21 -6.36
N GLY A 208 -24.69 26.87 -5.07
CA GLY A 208 -24.62 25.49 -4.58
C GLY A 208 -23.26 24.79 -4.70
N THR A 209 -22.21 25.51 -5.13
CA THR A 209 -20.93 24.95 -5.60
C THR A 209 -19.72 25.66 -4.98
N ARG A 210 -18.67 24.91 -4.62
CA ARG A 210 -17.36 25.47 -4.22
C ARG A 210 -16.48 25.65 -5.46
N TRP A 211 -16.29 26.90 -5.87
CA TRP A 211 -15.52 27.30 -7.05
C TRP A 211 -14.02 27.45 -6.78
N ALA A 212 -13.65 27.82 -5.56
CA ALA A 212 -12.27 27.86 -5.08
C ALA A 212 -12.18 27.15 -3.73
N LEU A 213 -11.26 26.20 -3.60
CA LEU A 213 -11.03 25.38 -2.41
C LEU A 213 -9.57 25.49 -1.95
N ASP A 214 -9.33 25.47 -0.65
CA ASP A 214 -7.98 25.29 -0.13
C ASP A 214 -7.70 23.79 0.03
N LEU A 215 -6.47 23.34 -0.23
CA LEU A 215 -6.12 21.93 -0.10
C LEU A 215 -5.89 21.49 1.35
N GLY A 216 -5.62 22.42 2.28
CA GLY A 216 -5.46 22.15 3.72
C GLY A 216 -4.24 21.29 4.06
N ALA A 217 -4.38 20.43 5.08
CA ALA A 217 -3.32 19.56 5.60
C ALA A 217 -2.70 18.60 4.57
N ASP A 218 -1.52 18.06 4.90
CA ASP A 218 -0.92 16.87 4.27
C ASP A 218 -0.57 15.82 5.33
N ASN A 219 -0.08 14.66 4.92
CA ASN A 219 0.18 13.54 5.82
C ASN A 219 1.40 13.79 6.73
N TYR A 220 1.17 13.93 8.04
CA TYR A 220 2.22 14.16 9.05
C TYR A 220 3.31 13.06 9.09
N ASN A 221 3.03 11.87 8.55
CA ASN A 221 4.00 10.77 8.46
C ASN A 221 4.98 10.91 7.27
N MET A 222 4.89 11.99 6.47
CA MET A 222 5.84 12.23 5.39
C MET A 222 7.25 12.55 5.94
N PRO A 223 8.33 12.12 5.27
CA PRO A 223 9.71 12.29 5.77
C PRO A 223 10.01 13.74 6.16
N GLY A 224 10.48 13.98 7.39
CA GLY A 224 10.83 15.33 7.84
C GLY A 224 9.69 16.35 7.77
N TYR A 225 8.40 15.94 7.88
CA TYR A 225 7.24 16.83 7.87
C TYR A 225 7.29 17.94 8.93
N PHE A 226 7.90 17.69 10.09
CA PHE A 226 8.13 18.70 11.13
C PHE A 226 9.50 19.40 11.02
N GLY A 227 10.23 19.17 9.92
CA GLY A 227 11.53 19.76 9.62
C GLY A 227 11.51 20.65 8.38
N LYS A 228 12.70 20.98 7.87
CA LYS A 228 12.86 21.84 6.68
C LYS A 228 12.21 21.28 5.41
N GLN A 229 11.98 19.96 5.35
CA GLN A 229 11.40 19.28 4.20
C GLN A 229 9.90 19.58 4.01
N ARG A 230 9.16 19.98 5.07
CA ARG A 230 7.73 20.37 5.00
C ARG A 230 7.45 21.28 3.80
N TRP A 231 8.27 22.31 3.64
CA TRP A 231 8.11 23.40 2.68
C TRP A 231 8.47 23.04 1.23
N THR A 232 8.83 21.77 0.99
CA THR A 232 8.98 21.19 -0.35
C THR A 232 7.71 20.48 -0.82
N TYR A 233 6.84 20.06 0.09
CA TYR A 233 5.61 19.34 -0.22
C TYR A 233 4.55 20.24 -0.82
N TYR A 234 3.95 19.81 -1.93
CA TYR A 234 3.05 20.63 -2.74
C TYR A 234 1.97 21.32 -1.89
N ARG A 235 1.24 20.54 -1.08
CA ARG A 235 0.15 20.99 -0.17
C ARG A 235 0.56 22.00 0.91
N MET A 236 1.86 22.13 1.18
CA MET A 236 2.42 23.03 2.20
C MET A 236 2.92 24.34 1.60
N ARG A 237 2.87 24.50 0.27
CA ARG A 237 3.45 25.63 -0.47
C ARG A 237 2.38 26.55 -1.03
N ALA A 238 2.75 27.79 -1.33
CA ALA A 238 1.83 28.76 -1.94
C ALA A 238 1.15 28.24 -3.23
N GLU A 239 1.81 27.37 -4.00
CA GLU A 239 1.23 26.74 -5.19
C GLU A 239 -0.03 25.89 -4.96
N SER A 240 -0.26 25.35 -3.74
CA SER A 240 -1.46 24.56 -3.42
C SER A 240 -2.65 25.36 -2.89
N HIS A 241 -2.47 26.66 -2.69
CA HIS A 241 -3.48 27.54 -2.09
C HIS A 241 -3.95 28.58 -3.12
N ASN A 242 -5.14 29.17 -2.92
CA ASN A 242 -5.67 30.17 -3.86
C ASN A 242 -5.02 31.55 -3.61
N THR A 243 -3.70 31.62 -3.76
CA THR A 243 -2.87 32.82 -3.51
C THR A 243 -1.97 33.11 -4.72
N LEU A 244 -1.35 34.28 -4.73
CA LEU A 244 -0.47 34.70 -5.83
C LEU A 244 0.93 34.12 -5.66
N VAL A 245 1.34 33.26 -6.59
CA VAL A 245 2.69 32.69 -6.65
C VAL A 245 3.56 33.52 -7.59
N LEU A 246 4.73 33.95 -7.11
CA LEU A 246 5.69 34.75 -7.87
C LEU A 246 7.09 34.13 -7.70
N ASN A 247 7.77 33.85 -8.82
CA ASN A 247 9.08 33.18 -8.87
C ASN A 247 9.16 31.83 -8.12
N PRO A 248 8.32 30.83 -8.46
CA PRO A 248 8.38 29.50 -7.85
C PRO A 248 9.75 28.84 -8.09
N GLY A 249 10.53 28.63 -7.03
CA GLY A 249 11.83 27.95 -7.08
C GLY A 249 12.93 28.59 -6.23
N LEU A 250 12.82 29.87 -5.87
CA LEU A 250 13.65 30.44 -4.80
C LEU A 250 13.14 29.93 -3.45
N LEU A 251 14.05 29.56 -2.54
CA LEU A 251 13.75 28.94 -1.24
C LEU A 251 12.56 29.61 -0.54
N ASN A 252 11.45 28.88 -0.42
CA ASN A 252 10.24 29.31 0.27
C ASN A 252 10.57 29.79 1.69
N LEU A 253 10.53 31.11 1.91
CA LEU A 253 10.92 31.69 3.19
C LEU A 253 9.85 31.44 4.25
N VAL A 254 10.21 30.65 5.27
CA VAL A 254 9.41 30.47 6.49
C VAL A 254 9.58 31.71 7.37
N GLY A 255 8.80 32.75 7.09
CA GLY A 255 8.84 33.98 7.88
C GLY A 255 7.99 35.19 7.49
N PRO A 256 7.16 35.22 6.42
CA PRO A 256 6.33 36.39 6.15
C PRO A 256 5.19 36.50 7.17
N ARG A 257 4.98 37.73 7.64
CA ARG A 257 3.85 38.15 8.47
C ARG A 257 3.15 39.30 7.74
N CYS A 258 1.90 39.12 7.36
CA CYS A 258 1.15 40.09 6.56
C CYS A 258 -0.17 40.41 7.26
N ARG A 259 -0.37 41.68 7.64
CA ARG A 259 -1.64 42.16 8.18
C ARG A 259 -2.58 42.59 7.06
N ALA A 260 -3.89 42.44 7.26
CA ALA A 260 -4.90 43.08 6.42
C ALA A 260 -4.67 44.60 6.40
N ALA A 261 -4.50 45.19 5.20
CA ALA A 261 -4.31 46.64 5.01
C ALA A 261 -5.55 47.44 5.44
N GLY A 262 -6.73 46.83 5.27
CA GLY A 262 -8.00 47.40 5.65
C GLY A 262 -9.10 46.36 5.50
N PHE A 263 -10.00 46.35 6.49
CA PHE A 263 -11.29 45.67 6.44
C PHE A 263 -12.38 46.75 6.51
N GLN A 264 -13.26 46.79 5.52
CA GLN A 264 -14.42 47.68 5.50
C GLN A 264 -15.66 46.83 5.29
N SER A 265 -16.59 46.86 6.24
CA SER A 265 -17.94 46.33 6.10
C SER A 265 -18.91 47.50 5.92
N MET A 266 -19.71 47.47 4.85
CA MET A 266 -20.79 48.42 4.60
C MET A 266 -22.02 47.65 4.12
N ARG A 267 -23.22 48.17 4.42
CA ARG A 267 -24.53 47.54 4.17
C ARG A 267 -24.81 47.09 2.71
N ARG A 268 -23.97 47.46 1.75
CA ARG A 268 -24.05 47.04 0.33
C ARG A 268 -22.73 46.49 -0.24
N ARG A 269 -21.61 46.53 0.50
CA ARG A 269 -20.29 46.09 0.02
C ARG A 269 -19.34 45.92 1.21
N SER A 270 -18.78 44.72 1.35
CA SER A 270 -17.70 44.44 2.29
C SER A 270 -16.41 44.10 1.54
N SER A 271 -15.26 44.43 2.10
CA SER A 271 -13.94 44.20 1.47
C SER A 271 -12.83 44.04 2.50
N ALA A 272 -11.88 43.16 2.18
CA ALA A 272 -10.56 43.09 2.79
C ALA A 272 -9.49 43.35 1.72
N SER A 273 -8.35 43.89 2.13
CA SER A 273 -7.22 44.20 1.24
C SER A 273 -5.89 43.86 1.91
N LEU A 274 -4.84 43.58 1.12
CA LEU A 274 -3.47 43.39 1.58
C LEU A 274 -2.52 44.40 0.92
N PRO A 275 -1.49 44.93 1.63
CA PRO A 275 -0.52 45.83 1.04
C PRO A 275 0.53 45.03 0.26
N SER A 276 0.67 45.29 -1.03
CA SER A 276 1.59 44.59 -1.96
C SER A 276 3.07 44.64 -1.57
N THR A 277 3.46 45.54 -0.66
CA THR A 277 4.84 45.68 -0.16
C THR A 277 5.13 44.94 1.14
N SER A 278 4.11 44.37 1.80
CA SER A 278 4.25 43.72 3.12
C SER A 278 4.35 42.19 3.04
N SER A 279 3.97 41.61 1.90
CA SER A 279 4.24 40.22 1.55
C SER A 279 5.71 40.04 1.13
N ARG A 280 6.62 39.79 2.08
CA ARG A 280 8.00 39.34 1.78
C ARG A 280 8.10 37.90 1.23
N ALA A 281 7.17 37.54 0.36
CA ALA A 281 7.33 36.58 -0.72
C ALA A 281 7.56 37.30 -2.08
N MET A 282 7.38 38.62 -2.17
CA MET A 282 7.72 39.44 -3.33
C MET A 282 9.17 39.93 -3.28
N CYS A 283 10.05 39.27 -4.02
CA CYS A 283 11.34 39.85 -4.43
C CYS A 283 11.22 40.41 -5.84
N ILE A 284 11.32 41.74 -5.98
CA ILE A 284 11.34 42.43 -7.27
C ILE A 284 12.78 42.86 -7.60
N ALA A 285 13.24 42.51 -8.80
CA ALA A 285 14.33 43.20 -9.48
C ALA A 285 13.93 43.33 -10.97
N LEU A 286 13.55 44.53 -11.40
CA LEU A 286 13.19 44.83 -12.78
C LEU A 286 14.45 45.19 -13.59
N ARG A 287 14.65 44.55 -14.74
CA ARG A 287 15.17 45.22 -15.95
C ARG A 287 14.45 44.68 -17.21
N PRO A 288 14.26 45.52 -18.25
CA PRO A 288 13.27 45.27 -19.29
C PRO A 288 13.84 44.54 -20.50
N TRP A 289 13.00 43.73 -21.15
CA TRP A 289 13.23 43.28 -22.53
C TRP A 289 12.30 44.05 -23.47
N PRO A 290 12.80 44.70 -24.54
CA PRO A 290 11.95 45.39 -25.50
C PRO A 290 11.29 44.41 -26.48
N LEU A 291 10.05 44.70 -26.87
CA LEU A 291 9.44 44.19 -28.10
C LEU A 291 10.20 44.71 -29.33
N PRO A 292 10.13 44.00 -30.47
CA PRO A 292 9.39 44.62 -31.57
C PRO A 292 8.52 43.66 -32.40
N MET A 293 7.69 44.26 -33.25
CA MET A 293 6.63 43.66 -34.06
C MET A 293 7.11 43.00 -35.37
N ASN A 294 6.24 42.12 -35.92
CA ASN A 294 5.98 41.82 -37.34
C ASN A 294 6.91 42.42 -38.43
N ARG A 295 7.36 41.56 -39.36
CA ARG A 295 6.82 41.52 -40.75
C ARG A 295 7.30 40.34 -41.60
N SER A 296 6.45 40.01 -42.58
CA SER A 296 6.53 39.03 -43.68
C SER A 296 7.83 38.94 -44.52
N SER A 297 8.19 37.73 -44.98
CA SER A 297 8.27 37.32 -46.41
C SER A 297 8.95 35.94 -46.59
N GLY A 298 8.62 35.19 -47.66
CA GLY A 298 9.35 33.98 -48.12
C GLY A 298 10.37 34.32 -49.24
N PRO A 299 10.90 33.36 -50.03
CA PRO A 299 10.52 31.93 -50.15
C PRO A 299 11.70 30.90 -50.15
N TRP A 300 11.37 29.64 -50.45
CA TRP A 300 12.21 28.47 -50.82
C TRP A 300 13.19 28.74 -52.02
N PRO A 301 14.13 27.84 -52.48
CA PRO A 301 14.09 26.36 -52.37
C PRO A 301 15.42 25.52 -52.46
N LEU A 302 15.24 24.18 -52.61
CA LEU A 302 16.10 23.16 -53.30
C LEU A 302 17.45 22.69 -52.71
N GLY A 303 17.69 21.37 -52.83
CA GLY A 303 19.02 20.74 -52.67
C GLY A 303 19.01 19.21 -52.53
N ARG A 304 19.09 18.44 -53.63
CA ARG A 304 19.21 16.97 -53.61
C ARG A 304 20.64 16.53 -53.27
N PHE A 305 20.82 15.32 -52.73
CA PHE A 305 21.84 14.39 -53.25
C PHE A 305 21.41 12.91 -53.10
N ASN A 306 21.88 12.08 -54.03
CA ASN A 306 21.44 10.70 -54.25
C ASN A 306 22.69 9.86 -54.58
N ALA A 307 22.95 8.75 -53.88
CA ALA A 307 24.03 7.82 -54.24
C ALA A 307 23.95 6.44 -53.55
N GLY A 308 23.26 5.50 -54.22
CA GLY A 308 23.87 4.25 -54.70
C GLY A 308 24.29 3.12 -53.72
N PRO A 309 24.41 1.86 -54.21
CA PRO A 309 24.27 0.68 -53.35
C PRO A 309 25.46 -0.31 -53.38
N ARG A 310 25.55 -1.21 -52.38
CA ARG A 310 26.22 -2.51 -52.55
C ARG A 310 25.48 -3.68 -51.87
N ARG A 311 25.14 -4.68 -52.68
CA ARG A 311 24.82 -6.05 -52.25
C ARG A 311 26.12 -6.87 -52.15
N VAL A 312 26.16 -7.85 -51.26
CA VAL A 312 26.84 -9.14 -51.48
C VAL A 312 25.90 -10.27 -51.03
N ARG A 313 25.97 -11.45 -51.68
CA ARG A 313 25.08 -12.62 -51.49
C ARG A 313 25.87 -13.83 -50.97
N GLY A 314 25.14 -14.73 -50.30
CA GLY A 314 25.43 -16.18 -50.24
C GLY A 314 26.24 -16.66 -49.04
N SER A 315 26.08 -17.90 -48.54
CA SER A 315 25.12 -18.97 -48.92
C SER A 315 25.14 -20.13 -47.91
N SER A 316 23.98 -20.78 -47.70
CA SER A 316 23.67 -22.20 -47.32
C SER A 316 24.74 -23.14 -46.67
N LEU A 317 24.39 -24.17 -45.86
CA LEU A 317 23.56 -25.35 -46.21
C LEU A 317 23.31 -26.29 -44.97
N LYS A 318 22.12 -26.91 -44.85
CA LYS A 318 21.74 -28.32 -44.47
C LYS A 318 22.59 -29.17 -43.44
N ALA A 319 22.10 -30.21 -42.72
CA ALA A 319 20.76 -30.75 -42.39
C ALA A 319 20.81 -31.97 -41.40
N ALA A 320 19.70 -32.19 -40.64
CA ALA A 320 18.95 -33.46 -40.41
C ALA A 320 19.38 -34.63 -39.47
N VAL A 321 18.36 -35.49 -39.17
CA VAL A 321 18.32 -36.88 -38.59
C VAL A 321 18.18 -36.98 -37.04
N ARG A 322 17.05 -37.45 -36.42
CA ARG A 322 16.50 -38.84 -36.17
C ARG A 322 17.20 -39.59 -35.00
N THR A 323 16.60 -40.44 -34.11
CA THR A 323 15.30 -41.15 -34.05
C THR A 323 14.89 -41.59 -32.59
N VAL A 324 13.57 -41.73 -32.32
CA VAL A 324 12.78 -42.55 -31.34
C VAL A 324 13.45 -43.48 -30.29
N PHE A 325 12.90 -43.53 -29.06
CA PHE A 325 12.38 -44.70 -28.24
C PHE A 325 11.99 -44.17 -26.82
N SER A 326 10.75 -44.28 -26.28
CA SER A 326 10.04 -45.44 -25.66
C SER A 326 10.83 -46.18 -24.55
N SER A 327 10.30 -46.62 -23.39
CA SER A 327 8.98 -46.44 -22.74
C SER A 327 8.90 -47.09 -21.32
N ARG A 328 8.13 -46.50 -20.39
CA ARG A 328 7.36 -47.12 -19.26
C ARG A 328 8.01 -48.05 -18.18
N ALA A 329 7.95 -47.56 -16.93
CA ALA A 329 7.15 -48.10 -15.78
C ALA A 329 7.70 -49.05 -14.67
N MET A 330 7.37 -48.64 -13.41
CA MET A 330 6.86 -49.38 -12.23
C MET A 330 7.72 -50.12 -11.17
N CYS A 331 7.40 -49.78 -9.89
CA CYS A 331 7.38 -50.58 -8.64
C CYS A 331 8.70 -51.05 -7.97
N ARG A 332 8.98 -50.66 -6.69
CA ARG A 332 8.56 -51.26 -5.38
C ARG A 332 9.18 -52.67 -5.12
N SER A 333 9.65 -53.09 -3.93
CA SER A 333 9.83 -52.49 -2.57
C SER A 333 10.49 -53.53 -1.60
N PHE A 334 10.72 -53.19 -0.32
CA PHE A 334 11.09 -54.03 0.86
C PHE A 334 12.56 -54.46 1.10
N TRP A 335 13.08 -54.19 2.31
CA TRP A 335 13.21 -55.21 3.38
C TRP A 335 13.51 -54.60 4.78
N ASN A 336 13.40 -55.39 5.85
CA ASN A 336 13.49 -54.94 7.26
C ASN A 336 13.96 -56.10 8.20
N ARG A 337 14.39 -55.77 9.45
CA ARG A 337 14.65 -56.62 10.65
C ARG A 337 16.08 -57.12 11.02
N LYS A 338 16.67 -56.43 12.02
CA LYS A 338 16.87 -56.83 13.45
C LYS A 338 17.50 -58.20 13.90
N LEU A 339 18.58 -58.05 14.72
CA LEU A 339 18.86 -58.60 16.09
C LEU A 339 19.52 -59.98 16.37
N SER A 340 20.62 -59.96 17.16
CA SER A 340 21.04 -60.84 18.31
C SER A 340 22.60 -60.79 18.48
N ARG A 341 23.30 -61.07 19.61
CA ARG A 341 22.99 -61.37 21.04
C ARG A 341 24.27 -61.22 21.93
N LEU A 342 24.10 -60.79 23.20
CA LEU A 342 24.77 -61.22 24.46
C LEU A 342 26.33 -61.23 24.67
N THR A 343 26.81 -60.25 25.46
CA THR A 343 27.59 -60.35 26.73
C THR A 343 28.77 -61.33 26.94
N ARG A 344 29.91 -60.79 27.43
CA ARG A 344 30.53 -61.21 28.72
C ARG A 344 31.44 -60.15 29.35
N PHE A 345 31.58 -60.21 30.68
CA PHE A 345 32.27 -59.24 31.56
C PHE A 345 33.81 -59.41 31.58
N GLY A 346 34.52 -58.33 31.92
CA GLY A 346 35.52 -58.45 32.99
C GLY A 346 36.99 -58.11 32.71
N ARG A 347 37.30 -56.80 32.77
CA ARG A 347 38.50 -56.22 33.42
C ARG A 347 39.92 -56.41 32.83
N MET A 348 40.50 -55.25 32.52
CA MET A 348 41.83 -54.79 32.98
C MET A 348 43.05 -54.99 32.08
N PHE A 349 43.02 -54.31 30.93
CA PHE A 349 44.13 -53.41 30.59
C PHE A 349 43.57 -52.05 30.17
N GLY A 350 43.48 -51.13 31.14
CA GLY A 350 43.20 -49.71 30.87
C GLY A 350 44.50 -48.93 30.63
N LEU A 351 44.35 -47.63 30.40
CA LEU A 351 45.36 -46.56 30.55
C LEU A 351 46.34 -46.21 29.40
N LEU A 352 46.25 -46.76 28.17
CA LEU A 352 47.14 -46.30 27.08
C LEU A 352 46.55 -46.15 25.66
N LEU A 353 45.25 -46.40 25.43
CA LEU A 353 44.59 -46.25 24.12
C LEU A 353 43.25 -45.48 24.23
N LEU A 354 43.25 -44.36 24.94
CA LEU A 354 42.06 -43.53 25.21
C LEU A 354 42.21 -42.07 24.73
N SER A 355 43.11 -41.82 23.78
CA SER A 355 43.51 -40.47 23.34
C SER A 355 43.45 -40.22 21.82
N PHE A 356 43.05 -41.20 21.00
CA PHE A 356 42.90 -41.03 19.54
C PHE A 356 41.67 -41.74 18.95
N VAL A 357 40.49 -41.46 19.50
CA VAL A 357 39.27 -41.40 18.69
C VAL A 357 38.76 -39.97 18.80
N CYS A 358 39.18 -39.15 17.84
CA CYS A 358 38.75 -37.76 17.75
C CYS A 358 37.26 -37.75 17.41
N ASN A 359 36.41 -37.49 18.41
CA ASN A 359 35.05 -37.02 18.16
C ASN A 359 35.19 -35.65 17.49
N SER A 360 35.23 -35.65 16.16
CA SER A 360 35.06 -34.44 15.35
C SER A 360 33.59 -34.00 15.45
N THR A 361 33.23 -33.43 16.61
CA THR A 361 32.06 -32.56 16.71
C THR A 361 32.26 -31.46 15.68
N LEU A 362 31.41 -31.41 14.65
CA LEU A 362 31.39 -30.31 13.69
C LEU A 362 31.28 -29.01 14.48
N ALA A 363 32.28 -28.13 14.33
CA ALA A 363 32.39 -26.94 15.16
C ALA A 363 31.31 -25.93 14.78
N GLU A 364 30.35 -25.73 15.68
CA GLU A 364 29.33 -24.68 15.55
C GLU A 364 29.97 -23.29 15.72
N LEU A 365 29.58 -22.34 14.88
CA LEU A 365 30.00 -20.95 15.03
C LEU A 365 29.19 -20.27 16.14
N ALA A 366 29.82 -20.01 17.28
CA ALA A 366 29.25 -19.21 18.35
C ALA A 366 29.32 -17.70 18.01
N VAL A 367 28.25 -17.17 17.43
CA VAL A 367 28.12 -15.73 17.13
C VAL A 367 27.98 -14.92 18.43
N THR A 368 27.20 -15.42 19.39
CA THR A 368 27.15 -14.90 20.77
C THR A 368 27.20 -16.05 21.77
N GLU A 369 27.83 -15.84 22.91
CA GLU A 369 27.89 -16.82 24.00
C GLU A 369 27.81 -16.09 25.35
N ALA A 370 26.94 -16.56 26.25
CA ALA A 370 26.69 -15.96 27.57
C ALA A 370 26.45 -14.43 27.55
N GLY A 371 25.69 -13.94 26.57
CA GLY A 371 25.42 -12.50 26.42
C GLY A 371 26.63 -11.65 26.01
N GLN A 372 27.68 -12.27 25.45
CA GLN A 372 28.86 -11.58 24.93
C GLN A 372 29.18 -12.00 23.49
N SER A 373 29.99 -11.19 22.79
CA SER A 373 30.51 -11.55 21.47
C SER A 373 31.80 -10.79 21.13
N LYS A 374 32.69 -11.46 20.39
CA LYS A 374 33.87 -10.85 19.75
C LYS A 374 33.61 -10.46 18.29
N HIS A 375 32.47 -10.87 17.73
CA HIS A 375 32.12 -10.66 16.34
C HIS A 375 31.76 -9.20 16.05
N ARG A 376 32.03 -8.79 14.82
CA ARG A 376 31.62 -7.50 14.23
C ARG A 376 31.00 -7.75 12.87
N ILE A 377 30.00 -6.94 12.49
CA ILE A 377 29.41 -6.97 11.16
C ILE A 377 30.28 -6.09 10.25
N VAL A 378 30.89 -6.69 9.24
CA VAL A 378 31.78 -6.02 8.29
C VAL A 378 31.05 -5.82 6.98
N ILE A 379 30.89 -4.56 6.58
CA ILE A 379 30.36 -4.15 5.27
C ILE A 379 31.45 -3.46 4.46
N SER A 380 31.25 -3.31 3.14
CA SER A 380 32.13 -2.45 2.35
C SER A 380 31.99 -0.98 2.75
N ALA A 381 33.08 -0.21 2.72
CA ALA A 381 33.01 1.26 2.76
C ALA A 381 32.03 1.82 1.71
N GLU A 382 31.95 1.18 0.53
CA GLU A 382 31.05 1.48 -0.59
C GLU A 382 29.78 0.61 -0.59
N ALA A 383 29.33 0.14 0.58
CA ALA A 383 28.09 -0.63 0.70
C ALA A 383 26.89 0.17 0.18
N THR A 384 26.05 -0.49 -0.61
CA THR A 384 24.78 0.08 -1.11
C THR A 384 23.81 0.36 0.06
N PRO A 385 22.78 1.22 -0.13
CA PRO A 385 21.76 1.46 0.89
C PRO A 385 21.12 0.18 1.42
N SER A 386 20.96 -0.85 0.59
CA SER A 386 20.41 -2.14 1.00
C SER A 386 21.40 -3.02 1.77
N GLU A 387 22.70 -2.98 1.45
CA GLU A 387 23.72 -3.70 2.24
C GLU A 387 23.93 -3.06 3.63
N ARG A 388 23.79 -1.73 3.74
CA ARG A 388 23.80 -1.02 5.04
C ARG A 388 22.57 -1.37 5.88
N TYR A 389 21.39 -1.29 5.29
CA TYR A 389 20.14 -1.66 5.98
C TYR A 389 20.11 -3.15 6.37
N ALA A 390 20.70 -4.05 5.56
CA ALA A 390 20.88 -5.45 5.93
C ALA A 390 21.79 -5.61 7.18
N ALA A 391 22.80 -4.77 7.36
CA ALA A 391 23.65 -4.76 8.55
C ALA A 391 22.87 -4.29 9.80
N GLU A 392 22.03 -3.27 9.63
CA GLU A 392 21.18 -2.70 10.67
C GLU A 392 20.10 -3.68 11.12
N GLU A 393 19.36 -4.31 10.20
CA GLU A 393 18.38 -5.36 10.52
C GLU A 393 19.08 -6.53 11.24
N LEU A 394 20.24 -7.00 10.73
CA LEU A 394 20.97 -8.08 11.39
C LEU A 394 21.42 -7.69 12.81
N GLN A 395 22.01 -6.51 13.00
CA GLN A 395 22.41 -6.00 14.32
C GLN A 395 21.21 -5.92 15.27
N ASN A 396 20.10 -5.35 14.80
CA ASN A 396 18.87 -5.16 15.59
C ASN A 396 18.30 -6.51 16.04
N TYR A 397 18.15 -7.47 15.14
CA TYR A 397 17.66 -8.80 15.50
C TYR A 397 18.63 -9.57 16.40
N LEU A 398 19.94 -9.54 16.14
CA LEU A 398 20.93 -10.19 17.03
C LEU A 398 20.90 -9.59 18.45
N GLN A 399 20.72 -8.27 18.58
CA GLN A 399 20.51 -7.61 19.87
C GLN A 399 19.19 -8.04 20.53
N ARG A 400 18.09 -8.09 19.76
CA ARG A 400 16.77 -8.46 20.26
C ARG A 400 16.68 -9.91 20.73
N ILE A 401 17.29 -10.85 20.00
CA ILE A 401 17.22 -12.29 20.30
C ILE A 401 18.32 -12.75 21.28
N GLY A 402 19.57 -12.31 21.07
CA GLY A 402 20.73 -12.77 21.84
C GLY A 402 21.32 -11.73 22.81
N GLY A 403 20.69 -10.57 22.98
CA GLY A 403 21.08 -9.53 23.94
C GLY A 403 22.28 -8.67 23.55
N VAL A 404 23.04 -9.02 22.51
CA VAL A 404 24.30 -8.34 22.16
C VAL A 404 24.16 -7.45 20.93
N LYS A 405 24.48 -6.16 21.06
CA LYS A 405 24.60 -5.25 19.93
C LYS A 405 25.99 -5.34 19.30
N LEU A 406 26.14 -6.13 18.23
CA LEU A 406 27.41 -6.25 17.52
C LEU A 406 27.77 -4.93 16.81
N PRO A 407 29.03 -4.45 16.84
CA PRO A 407 29.43 -3.27 16.08
C PRO A 407 29.36 -3.54 14.58
N ILE A 408 28.84 -2.57 13.82
CA ILE A 408 28.95 -2.52 12.35
C ILE A 408 30.19 -1.67 12.02
N VAL A 409 31.07 -2.18 11.17
CA VAL A 409 32.32 -1.53 10.76
C VAL A 409 32.54 -1.67 9.25
N THR A 410 33.34 -0.77 8.66
CA THR A 410 33.77 -0.91 7.27
C THR A 410 34.91 -1.92 7.13
N ASP A 411 35.11 -2.45 5.92
CA ASP A 411 36.24 -3.31 5.56
C ASP A 411 37.61 -2.60 5.59
N SER A 412 37.63 -1.26 5.61
CA SER A 412 38.81 -0.44 5.93
C SER A 412 39.16 -0.42 7.42
N GLU A 413 38.18 -0.57 8.32
CA GLU A 413 38.36 -0.53 9.79
C GLU A 413 38.39 -1.93 10.42
N ALA A 414 37.97 -2.94 9.66
CA ALA A 414 37.83 -4.31 10.13
C ALA A 414 39.17 -4.95 10.51
N SER A 415 39.28 -5.34 11.78
CA SER A 415 40.42 -6.02 12.39
C SER A 415 39.97 -7.27 13.16
N GLY A 416 40.89 -8.21 13.40
CA GLY A 416 40.63 -9.48 14.09
C GLY A 416 39.98 -10.56 13.21
N SER A 417 39.94 -11.80 13.69
CA SER A 417 39.43 -12.95 12.94
C SER A 417 37.91 -13.13 12.98
N HIS A 418 37.27 -12.68 14.08
CA HIS A 418 35.86 -12.88 14.39
C HIS A 418 34.97 -11.88 13.63
N GLN A 419 34.42 -12.29 12.48
CA GLN A 419 33.76 -11.38 11.53
C GLN A 419 32.50 -11.97 10.90
N ILE A 420 31.42 -11.19 10.87
CA ILE A 420 30.27 -11.43 10.00
C ILE A 420 30.50 -10.61 8.73
N LEU A 421 30.94 -11.25 7.65
CA LEU A 421 31.18 -10.62 6.36
C LEU A 421 29.86 -10.48 5.61
N LEU A 422 29.40 -9.24 5.47
CA LEU A 422 28.11 -8.91 4.86
C LEU A 422 28.32 -8.19 3.52
N GLY A 423 27.68 -8.72 2.47
CA GLY A 423 27.78 -8.20 1.11
C GLY A 423 29.14 -8.40 0.44
N ASP A 424 29.37 -7.67 -0.64
CA ASP A 424 30.63 -7.72 -1.39
C ASP A 424 31.64 -6.72 -0.81
N ASN A 425 32.58 -7.20 0.00
CA ASN A 425 33.58 -6.39 0.70
C ASN A 425 35.01 -6.95 0.53
N ALA A 426 36.03 -6.12 0.78
CA ALA A 426 37.42 -6.46 0.57
C ALA A 426 37.90 -7.64 1.45
N SER A 427 37.36 -7.78 2.66
CA SER A 427 37.68 -8.91 3.55
C SER A 427 37.16 -10.24 3.01
N LEU A 428 35.99 -10.25 2.35
CA LEU A 428 35.47 -11.42 1.66
C LEU A 428 36.29 -11.77 0.42
N ARG A 429 36.67 -10.78 -0.39
CA ARG A 429 37.51 -11.01 -1.59
C ARG A 429 38.90 -11.56 -1.23
N LYS A 430 39.50 -11.09 -0.13
CA LYS A 430 40.78 -11.58 0.40
C LYS A 430 40.75 -13.03 0.90
N LEU A 431 39.58 -13.56 1.26
CA LEU A 431 39.44 -14.96 1.67
C LEU A 431 39.48 -15.94 0.50
N ASP A 432 39.29 -15.47 -0.74
CA ASP A 432 39.05 -16.28 -1.93
C ASP A 432 38.09 -17.47 -1.68
N ALA A 433 36.94 -17.17 -1.08
CA ALA A 433 35.96 -18.19 -0.68
C ALA A 433 35.27 -18.91 -1.89
N GLY A 434 35.71 -18.69 -3.13
CA GLY A 434 35.09 -19.28 -4.33
C GLY A 434 33.64 -18.81 -4.58
N ILE A 435 33.23 -17.66 -4.02
CA ILE A 435 31.88 -17.09 -4.18
C ILE A 435 31.83 -16.22 -5.43
N VAL A 436 31.07 -16.64 -6.44
CA VAL A 436 30.90 -15.91 -7.70
C VAL A 436 29.58 -15.15 -7.69
N LEU A 437 29.58 -13.95 -7.11
CA LEU A 437 28.38 -13.14 -6.87
C LEU A 437 27.56 -12.84 -8.14
N SER A 438 28.22 -12.73 -9.30
CA SER A 438 27.55 -12.49 -10.59
C SER A 438 26.62 -13.64 -11.03
N LYS A 439 26.77 -14.85 -10.47
CA LYS A 439 25.87 -15.99 -10.72
C LYS A 439 24.60 -15.97 -9.87
N LEU A 440 24.49 -15.06 -8.89
CA LEU A 440 23.36 -15.01 -7.94
C LEU A 440 22.18 -14.14 -8.41
N GLY A 441 22.29 -13.49 -9.57
CA GLY A 441 21.30 -12.53 -10.06
C GLY A 441 21.21 -11.29 -9.16
N THR A 442 20.00 -10.74 -8.99
CA THR A 442 19.75 -9.55 -8.16
C THR A 442 19.25 -9.86 -6.74
N ASP A 443 18.85 -11.10 -6.49
CA ASP A 443 18.07 -11.52 -5.32
C ASP A 443 18.63 -12.76 -4.61
N GLY A 444 19.55 -13.51 -5.23
CA GLY A 444 20.17 -14.70 -4.66
C GLY A 444 21.34 -14.38 -3.72
N PHE A 445 21.68 -15.33 -2.85
CA PHE A 445 22.71 -15.19 -1.81
C PHE A 445 23.42 -16.49 -1.47
N VAL A 446 24.51 -16.35 -0.72
CA VAL A 446 25.27 -17.41 -0.06
C VAL A 446 25.25 -17.19 1.45
N LEU A 447 25.01 -18.25 2.21
CA LEU A 447 25.23 -18.33 3.66
C LEU A 447 26.33 -19.37 3.93
N ARG A 448 27.42 -18.93 4.56
CA ARG A 448 28.52 -19.83 4.94
C ARG A 448 29.05 -19.56 6.33
N THR A 449 29.33 -20.62 7.09
CA THR A 449 30.13 -20.52 8.32
C THR A 449 31.56 -21.01 8.07
N GLY A 450 32.46 -20.55 8.93
CA GLY A 450 33.82 -21.04 9.12
C GLY A 450 34.20 -20.77 10.59
N PRO A 451 35.40 -21.17 11.05
CA PRO A 451 35.73 -21.26 12.47
C PRO A 451 35.41 -20.00 13.31
N ASP A 452 35.77 -18.82 12.79
CA ASP A 452 35.52 -17.52 13.41
C ASP A 452 34.61 -16.61 12.54
N ARG A 453 33.95 -17.13 11.50
CA ARG A 453 33.34 -16.28 10.46
C ARG A 453 32.00 -16.76 9.97
N LEU A 454 31.08 -15.79 9.81
CA LEU A 454 29.85 -15.95 9.06
C LEU A 454 29.94 -15.10 7.79
N ILE A 455 29.56 -15.66 6.65
CA ILE A 455 29.51 -14.97 5.36
C ILE A 455 28.04 -14.92 4.92
N ILE A 456 27.55 -13.72 4.67
CA ILE A 456 26.22 -13.44 4.11
C ILE A 456 26.43 -12.53 2.91
N ALA A 457 26.53 -13.09 1.72
CA ALA A 457 26.87 -12.32 0.51
C ALA A 457 25.92 -12.66 -0.64
N GLY A 458 25.35 -11.65 -1.28
CA GLY A 458 24.39 -11.85 -2.37
C GLY A 458 24.56 -10.91 -3.53
N GLY A 459 23.82 -11.20 -4.60
CA GLY A 459 23.80 -10.38 -5.80
C GLY A 459 23.11 -9.04 -5.55
N LYS A 460 23.66 -7.95 -6.11
CA LYS A 460 23.13 -6.59 -5.89
C LYS A 460 21.87 -6.36 -6.75
N PRO A 461 20.86 -5.61 -6.26
CA PRO A 461 20.87 -4.87 -4.99
C PRO A 461 20.28 -5.61 -3.77
N ARG A 462 19.53 -6.72 -3.94
CA ARG A 462 18.71 -7.30 -2.84
C ARG A 462 19.27 -8.54 -2.17
N GLY A 463 20.15 -9.30 -2.84
CA GLY A 463 20.57 -10.63 -2.39
C GLY A 463 21.12 -10.66 -0.96
N THR A 464 21.98 -9.71 -0.59
CA THR A 464 22.55 -9.62 0.76
C THR A 464 21.46 -9.44 1.85
N LEU A 465 20.45 -8.60 1.60
CA LEU A 465 19.32 -8.40 2.51
C LEU A 465 18.44 -9.67 2.59
N ASN A 466 18.15 -10.30 1.45
CA ASN A 466 17.43 -11.58 1.41
C ASN A 466 18.13 -12.68 2.22
N GLY A 467 19.48 -12.69 2.20
CA GLY A 467 20.32 -13.61 2.97
C GLY A 467 20.27 -13.35 4.48
N VAL A 468 20.26 -12.08 4.91
CA VAL A 468 20.02 -11.72 6.32
C VAL A 468 18.65 -12.22 6.76
N TYR A 469 17.59 -11.95 5.99
CA TYR A 469 16.26 -12.44 6.34
C TYR A 469 16.15 -13.97 6.34
N ALA A 470 16.87 -14.67 5.45
CA ALA A 470 16.93 -16.14 5.46
C ALA A 470 17.64 -16.70 6.69
N LEU A 471 18.74 -16.09 7.13
CA LEU A 471 19.40 -16.48 8.39
C LEU A 471 18.47 -16.26 9.60
N LEU A 472 17.88 -15.06 9.69
CA LEU A 472 16.98 -14.68 10.79
C LEU A 472 15.76 -15.61 10.88
N GLU A 473 15.13 -15.90 9.75
CA GLU A 473 13.95 -16.76 9.68
C GLU A 473 14.31 -18.25 9.81
N GLU A 474 15.15 -18.78 8.92
CA GLU A 474 15.35 -20.22 8.77
C GLU A 474 16.35 -20.83 9.77
N ARG A 475 17.20 -20.03 10.42
CA ARG A 475 18.22 -20.52 11.37
C ARG A 475 18.07 -19.94 12.79
N LEU A 476 17.51 -18.73 12.94
CA LEU A 476 17.41 -18.04 14.22
C LEU A 476 15.97 -17.90 14.75
N GLY A 477 14.99 -18.48 14.07
CA GLY A 477 13.62 -18.62 14.57
C GLY A 477 12.76 -17.35 14.57
N VAL A 478 13.22 -16.26 13.93
CA VAL A 478 12.40 -15.06 13.75
C VAL A 478 11.24 -15.37 12.80
N ARG A 479 10.05 -14.82 13.06
CA ARG A 479 8.85 -14.97 12.22
C ARG A 479 8.13 -13.64 12.08
N TRP A 480 7.76 -13.31 10.85
CA TRP A 480 6.90 -12.17 10.51
C TRP A 480 5.61 -12.73 9.89
N PHE A 481 4.46 -12.55 10.54
CA PHE A 481 3.17 -13.09 10.09
C PHE A 481 2.26 -12.00 9.50
N THR A 482 2.22 -10.83 10.13
CA THR A 482 1.65 -9.56 9.58
C THR A 482 2.60 -8.40 9.90
N SER A 483 2.33 -7.18 9.44
CA SER A 483 3.11 -6.00 9.86
C SER A 483 3.05 -5.73 11.38
N GLU A 484 2.06 -6.28 12.09
CA GLU A 484 1.89 -6.14 13.55
C GLU A 484 2.22 -7.41 14.35
N VAL A 485 2.32 -8.58 13.70
CA VAL A 485 2.51 -9.87 14.36
C VAL A 485 3.87 -10.46 13.99
N GLU A 486 4.82 -10.31 14.91
CA GLU A 486 6.19 -10.78 14.81
C GLU A 486 6.57 -11.60 16.05
N ILE A 487 7.29 -12.70 15.85
CA ILE A 487 7.95 -13.46 16.93
C ILE A 487 9.45 -13.36 16.74
N ALA A 488 10.16 -12.92 17.78
CA ALA A 488 11.61 -12.92 17.87
C ALA A 488 12.00 -13.65 19.17
N PRO A 489 12.54 -14.89 19.11
CA PRO A 489 12.82 -15.70 20.31
C PRO A 489 13.92 -15.08 21.15
N LYS A 490 13.97 -15.42 22.44
CA LYS A 490 15.11 -15.11 23.31
C LYS A 490 16.06 -16.32 23.36
N LEU A 491 17.34 -16.09 23.12
CA LEU A 491 18.38 -17.11 23.01
C LEU A 491 19.53 -16.76 23.97
N GLU A 492 19.96 -17.70 24.81
CA GLU A 492 21.09 -17.51 25.73
C GLU A 492 22.44 -17.43 24.99
N SER A 493 22.53 -18.10 23.85
CA SER A 493 23.66 -18.05 22.92
C SER A 493 23.16 -18.20 21.49
N ILE A 494 23.83 -17.55 20.54
CA ILE A 494 23.55 -17.68 19.11
C ILE A 494 24.64 -18.57 18.53
N LYS A 495 24.31 -19.85 18.33
CA LYS A 495 25.16 -20.86 17.69
C LYS A 495 24.60 -21.20 16.32
N LEU A 496 25.46 -21.20 15.31
CA LEU A 496 25.10 -21.56 13.94
C LEU A 496 25.79 -22.89 13.57
N PRO A 497 25.07 -23.83 12.92
CA PRO A 497 25.67 -25.06 12.42
C PRO A 497 26.64 -24.77 11.27
N ASP A 498 27.28 -25.82 10.74
CA ASP A 498 28.03 -25.70 9.49
C ASP A 498 27.08 -25.37 8.32
N LEU A 499 27.17 -24.15 7.80
CA LEU A 499 26.37 -23.63 6.70
C LEU A 499 27.26 -23.60 5.46
N ASN A 500 26.77 -24.15 4.35
CA ASN A 500 27.35 -23.95 3.03
C ASN A 500 26.24 -23.92 1.97
N GLU A 501 25.43 -22.88 2.04
CA GLU A 501 24.19 -22.76 1.29
C GLU A 501 24.29 -21.69 0.21
N THR A 502 23.77 -21.98 -0.98
CA THR A 502 23.49 -20.99 -2.03
C THR A 502 22.00 -21.04 -2.34
N ARG A 503 21.35 -19.88 -2.37
CA ARG A 503 19.92 -19.74 -2.67
C ARG A 503 19.73 -18.74 -3.80
N ILE A 504 18.99 -19.14 -4.82
CA ILE A 504 18.56 -18.29 -5.94
C ILE A 504 17.06 -18.56 -6.09
N PRO A 505 16.18 -17.55 -6.03
CA PRO A 505 14.74 -17.77 -6.16
C PRO A 505 14.39 -18.20 -7.58
N ALA A 506 13.42 -19.11 -7.72
CA ALA A 506 12.94 -19.56 -9.03
C ALA A 506 12.26 -18.42 -9.83
N LEU A 507 11.52 -17.56 -9.12
CA LEU A 507 10.82 -16.42 -9.70
C LEU A 507 11.64 -15.13 -9.56
N GLN A 508 11.86 -14.43 -10.66
CA GLN A 508 12.61 -13.16 -10.71
C GLN A 508 11.76 -11.98 -10.24
N TYR A 509 10.48 -11.95 -10.62
CA TYR A 509 9.48 -10.97 -10.20
C TYR A 509 8.41 -11.65 -9.35
N ARG A 510 8.21 -11.14 -8.13
CA ARG A 510 7.34 -11.72 -7.10
C ARG A 510 6.42 -10.64 -6.56
N GLU A 511 5.16 -10.65 -7.00
CA GLU A 511 4.15 -9.69 -6.57
C GLU A 511 2.95 -10.40 -5.92
N VAL A 512 2.75 -10.18 -4.62
CA VAL A 512 1.53 -10.53 -3.90
C VAL A 512 0.69 -9.26 -3.80
N PHE A 513 -0.27 -9.06 -4.70
CA PHE A 513 -1.08 -7.84 -4.79
C PHE A 513 -2.26 -7.86 -3.81
N TRP A 514 -1.94 -8.11 -2.54
CA TRP A 514 -2.84 -8.01 -1.39
C TRP A 514 -2.46 -6.80 -0.55
N THR A 515 -3.46 -6.07 -0.04
CA THR A 515 -3.23 -4.86 0.80
C THR A 515 -2.29 -5.14 1.97
N GLU A 516 -2.32 -6.35 2.54
CA GLU A 516 -1.41 -6.79 3.61
C GLU A 516 0.08 -6.66 3.24
N MET A 517 0.45 -7.06 2.02
CA MET A 517 1.84 -6.99 1.55
C MET A 517 2.20 -5.62 0.95
N MET A 518 1.22 -4.83 0.53
CA MET A 518 1.45 -3.52 -0.09
C MET A 518 1.48 -2.35 0.92
N ARG A 519 0.90 -2.52 2.11
CA ARG A 519 0.79 -1.44 3.11
C ARG A 519 2.13 -1.12 3.78
N ASP A 520 2.98 -2.13 4.00
CA ASP A 520 4.27 -2.02 4.69
C ASP A 520 5.42 -2.55 3.79
N ALA A 521 6.42 -1.70 3.57
CA ALA A 521 7.56 -2.00 2.71
C ALA A 521 8.64 -2.88 3.38
N ASP A 522 8.79 -2.77 4.70
CA ASP A 522 9.76 -3.52 5.49
C ASP A 522 9.23 -4.96 5.65
N PHE A 523 7.92 -5.12 5.88
CA PHE A 523 7.24 -6.42 5.90
C PHE A 523 7.33 -7.17 4.56
N ALA A 524 7.14 -6.46 3.44
CA ALA A 524 7.33 -7.00 2.09
C ALA A 524 8.79 -7.43 1.82
N ALA A 525 9.76 -6.61 2.25
CA ALA A 525 11.18 -6.91 2.11
C ALA A 525 11.60 -8.13 2.94
N ARG A 526 11.09 -8.28 4.17
CA ARG A 526 11.26 -9.47 5.03
C ARG A 526 10.71 -10.74 4.41
N HIS A 527 9.64 -10.61 3.62
CA HIS A 527 9.10 -11.68 2.77
C HIS A 527 9.81 -11.84 1.42
N ARG A 528 10.85 -11.06 1.15
CA ARG A 528 11.67 -11.10 -0.07
C ARG A 528 10.82 -10.85 -1.33
N LEU A 529 9.74 -10.09 -1.20
CA LEU A 529 8.92 -9.63 -2.34
C LEU A 529 9.64 -8.47 -3.04
N ASN A 530 9.41 -8.32 -4.35
CA ASN A 530 10.11 -7.34 -5.17
C ASN A 530 9.24 -6.72 -6.29
N GLY A 531 7.92 -6.86 -6.17
CA GLY A 531 6.95 -6.42 -7.18
C GLY A 531 6.81 -4.90 -7.34
N GLN A 532 6.00 -4.48 -8.32
CA GLN A 532 5.80 -3.09 -8.72
C GLN A 532 5.05 -2.26 -7.66
N HIS A 533 4.13 -2.88 -6.95
CA HIS A 533 3.16 -2.22 -6.06
C HIS A 533 3.60 -2.21 -4.59
N HIS A 534 4.66 -2.94 -4.27
CA HIS A 534 5.35 -2.88 -2.99
C HIS A 534 6.14 -1.57 -2.89
N LYS A 535 6.01 -0.83 -1.79
CA LYS A 535 6.61 0.50 -1.59
C LYS A 535 8.12 0.46 -1.28
N LEU A 536 8.86 -0.36 -2.02
CA LEU A 536 10.26 -0.68 -1.77
C LEU A 536 11.19 0.48 -2.17
N ALA A 537 11.76 1.13 -1.15
CA ALA A 537 12.82 2.13 -1.30
C ALA A 537 14.21 1.49 -1.56
N GLU A 538 15.23 2.32 -1.79
CA GLU A 538 16.61 1.87 -2.03
C GLU A 538 17.19 1.02 -0.88
N LYS A 539 16.78 1.27 0.38
CA LYS A 539 17.17 0.43 1.54
C LYS A 539 16.69 -1.02 1.40
N HIS A 540 15.63 -1.27 0.63
CA HIS A 540 15.14 -2.62 0.31
C HIS A 540 15.69 -3.15 -1.02
N GLY A 541 16.66 -2.45 -1.63
CA GLY A 541 17.15 -2.74 -2.98
C GLY A 541 16.14 -2.47 -4.09
N GLY A 542 15.07 -1.73 -3.80
CA GLY A 542 14.04 -1.33 -4.78
C GLY A 542 13.28 -2.49 -5.43
N ARG A 543 12.42 -2.13 -6.40
CA ARG A 543 11.55 -3.05 -7.14
C ARG A 543 12.32 -3.77 -8.26
N ALA A 544 11.96 -5.01 -8.57
CA ALA A 544 12.56 -5.79 -9.66
C ALA A 544 11.93 -5.51 -11.04
N ALA A 545 10.73 -4.93 -11.04
CA ALA A 545 10.02 -4.48 -12.22
C ALA A 545 9.33 -3.15 -11.90
N VAL A 546 9.52 -2.17 -12.77
CA VAL A 546 8.84 -0.87 -12.70
C VAL A 546 8.11 -0.66 -14.01
N TYR A 547 6.79 -0.62 -13.95
CA TYR A 547 5.89 -0.53 -15.09
C TYR A 547 5.45 0.91 -15.35
N PHE A 548 5.40 1.31 -16.62
CA PHE A 548 4.63 2.47 -17.03
C PHE A 548 4.06 2.34 -18.46
N PRO A 549 2.76 2.63 -18.69
CA PRO A 549 1.67 2.45 -17.73
C PRO A 549 1.58 0.98 -17.29
N PHE A 550 0.74 0.68 -16.30
CA PHE A 550 0.48 -0.70 -15.87
C PHE A 550 -0.78 -1.25 -16.55
N VAL A 551 -0.55 -2.11 -17.56
CA VAL A 551 -1.57 -2.81 -18.38
C VAL A 551 -2.65 -1.93 -19.04
N HIS A 552 -3.58 -2.57 -19.75
CA HIS A 552 -4.73 -1.98 -20.48
C HIS A 552 -4.45 -0.63 -21.16
N SER A 553 -3.31 -0.54 -21.84
CA SER A 553 -2.70 0.72 -22.25
C SER A 553 -3.13 1.22 -23.62
N PHE A 554 -3.97 0.48 -24.35
CA PHE A 554 -4.37 0.83 -25.72
C PHE A 554 -5.13 2.15 -25.80
N ASP A 555 -5.93 2.50 -24.79
CA ASP A 555 -6.57 3.82 -24.69
C ASP A 555 -5.58 4.95 -24.40
N LEU A 556 -4.46 4.67 -23.72
CA LEU A 556 -3.41 5.65 -23.43
C LEU A 556 -2.42 5.81 -24.61
N LEU A 557 -2.25 4.76 -25.43
CA LEU A 557 -1.50 4.79 -26.68
C LEU A 557 -2.25 5.57 -27.77
N ILE A 558 -3.52 5.23 -27.98
CA ILE A 558 -4.37 5.79 -29.04
C ILE A 558 -5.71 6.21 -28.38
N PRO A 559 -5.89 7.46 -27.96
CA PRO A 559 -7.09 7.92 -27.25
C PRO A 559 -8.38 7.66 -28.03
N ARG A 560 -9.48 7.39 -27.31
CA ARG A 560 -10.78 7.00 -27.91
C ARG A 560 -11.38 8.12 -28.76
N GLU A 561 -11.11 9.34 -28.37
CA GLU A 561 -11.59 10.59 -28.98
C GLU A 561 -11.20 10.70 -30.46
N LEU A 562 -10.10 10.04 -30.86
CA LEU A 562 -9.64 10.00 -32.25
C LEU A 562 -10.58 9.23 -33.18
N HIS A 563 -11.58 8.47 -32.69
CA HIS A 563 -12.49 7.69 -33.56
C HIS A 563 -13.22 8.56 -34.58
N LYS A 564 -13.59 9.80 -34.19
CA LYS A 564 -14.34 10.73 -35.04
C LYS A 564 -13.55 11.21 -36.26
N GLU A 565 -12.24 11.38 -36.10
CA GLU A 565 -11.33 11.91 -37.12
C GLU A 565 -10.60 10.77 -37.87
N HIS A 566 -10.34 9.67 -37.16
CA HIS A 566 -9.54 8.53 -37.60
C HIS A 566 -10.21 7.17 -37.25
N PRO A 567 -11.42 6.88 -37.77
CA PRO A 567 -12.11 5.62 -37.49
C PRO A 567 -11.31 4.38 -37.92
N GLU A 568 -10.37 4.51 -38.86
CA GLU A 568 -9.44 3.48 -39.31
C GLU A 568 -8.42 3.02 -38.26
N TYR A 569 -8.20 3.79 -37.18
CA TYR A 569 -7.37 3.37 -36.04
C TYR A 569 -8.09 2.37 -35.14
N PHE A 570 -9.41 2.27 -35.26
CA PHE A 570 -10.29 1.49 -34.38
C PHE A 570 -10.70 0.17 -35.03
N PRO A 571 -11.09 -0.85 -34.25
CA PRO A 571 -11.35 -2.18 -34.78
C PRO A 571 -12.55 -2.19 -35.72
N LEU A 572 -12.38 -2.81 -36.89
CA LEU A 572 -13.51 -3.20 -37.73
C LEU A 572 -14.14 -4.45 -37.08
N ILE A 573 -15.41 -4.38 -36.70
CA ILE A 573 -16.18 -5.47 -36.10
C ILE A 573 -17.48 -5.58 -36.86
N ASN A 574 -17.81 -6.77 -37.37
CA ASN A 574 -19.01 -7.01 -38.17
C ASN A 574 -19.19 -6.01 -39.34
N GLY A 575 -18.09 -5.58 -39.96
CA GLY A 575 -18.08 -4.61 -41.07
C GLY A 575 -18.15 -3.12 -40.68
N GLN A 576 -18.22 -2.78 -39.38
CA GLN A 576 -18.28 -1.39 -38.90
C GLN A 576 -17.09 -1.03 -38.01
N ARG A 577 -16.61 0.22 -38.05
CA ARG A 577 -15.53 0.69 -37.17
C ARG A 577 -16.09 1.03 -35.79
N ALA A 578 -15.87 0.16 -34.81
CA ALA A 578 -16.46 0.28 -33.49
C ALA A 578 -15.79 1.37 -32.63
N ASP A 579 -16.60 2.10 -31.85
CA ASP A 579 -16.19 3.15 -30.91
C ASP A 579 -16.34 2.68 -29.45
N GLY A 580 -15.86 3.49 -28.50
CA GLY A 580 -15.99 3.30 -27.06
C GLY A 580 -14.86 2.47 -26.46
N TYR A 581 -15.17 1.61 -25.48
CA TYR A 581 -14.19 0.69 -24.93
C TYR A 581 -14.03 -0.52 -25.85
N VAL A 582 -13.05 -0.42 -26.74
CA VAL A 582 -12.69 -1.37 -27.79
C VAL A 582 -11.17 -1.53 -27.87
N GLN A 583 -10.65 -2.49 -28.63
CA GLN A 583 -9.22 -2.60 -28.91
C GLN A 583 -8.76 -1.55 -29.96
N ARG A 584 -7.62 -1.77 -30.64
CA ARG A 584 -7.15 -0.93 -31.76
C ARG A 584 -6.85 -1.78 -33.00
N CYS A 585 -6.78 -1.12 -34.15
CA CYS A 585 -6.48 -1.76 -35.43
C CYS A 585 -4.96 -2.03 -35.58
N LEU A 586 -4.49 -3.17 -35.02
CA LEU A 586 -3.06 -3.50 -34.93
C LEU A 586 -2.35 -3.80 -36.27
N SER A 587 -3.06 -3.74 -37.40
CA SER A 587 -2.49 -3.79 -38.76
C SER A 587 -2.36 -2.42 -39.42
N ASN A 588 -2.89 -1.35 -38.81
CA ASN A 588 -2.80 -0.01 -39.37
C ASN A 588 -1.39 0.56 -39.12
N PRO A 589 -0.66 1.00 -40.17
CA PRO A 589 0.71 1.50 -40.02
C PRO A 589 0.80 2.80 -39.21
N ASP A 590 -0.21 3.67 -39.25
CA ASP A 590 -0.22 4.91 -38.48
C ASP A 590 -0.47 4.66 -36.99
N VAL A 591 -1.30 3.66 -36.66
CA VAL A 591 -1.46 3.18 -35.27
C VAL A 591 -0.12 2.69 -34.70
N LEU A 592 0.66 1.95 -35.48
CA LEU A 592 2.00 1.50 -35.07
C LEU A 592 2.97 2.68 -34.90
N LYS A 593 2.98 3.63 -35.84
CA LYS A 593 3.82 4.84 -35.79
C LYS A 593 3.50 5.70 -34.56
N LEU A 594 2.22 5.93 -34.28
CA LEU A 594 1.75 6.66 -33.10
C LEU A 594 2.13 5.94 -31.80
N ALA A 595 1.95 4.61 -31.75
CA ALA A 595 2.33 3.81 -30.58
C ALA A 595 3.86 3.84 -30.31
N ILE A 596 4.70 3.75 -31.34
CA ILE A 596 6.16 3.89 -31.18
C ILE A 596 6.53 5.27 -30.63
N ALA A 597 5.91 6.34 -31.15
CA ALA A 597 6.15 7.70 -30.68
C ALA A 597 5.72 7.87 -29.21
N ARG A 598 4.53 7.38 -28.84
CA ARG A 598 4.00 7.44 -27.47
C ARG A 598 4.80 6.59 -26.48
N VAL A 599 5.28 5.41 -26.88
CA VAL A 599 6.18 4.59 -26.05
C VAL A 599 7.53 5.29 -25.82
N ARG A 600 8.11 5.94 -26.84
CA ARG A 600 9.33 6.74 -26.69
C ARG A 600 9.12 7.93 -25.76
N GLN A 601 7.98 8.62 -25.88
CA GLN A 601 7.57 9.70 -24.97
C GLN A 601 7.48 9.18 -23.51
N TRP A 602 6.80 8.05 -23.28
CA TRP A 602 6.67 7.45 -21.96
C TRP A 602 8.00 7.08 -21.30
N ILE A 603 8.98 6.56 -22.07
CA ILE A 603 10.30 6.26 -21.52
C ILE A 603 11.07 7.54 -21.11
N GLN A 604 10.79 8.67 -21.77
CA GLN A 604 11.38 9.98 -21.42
C GLN A 604 10.70 10.62 -20.21
N GLU A 605 9.38 10.47 -20.09
CA GLU A 605 8.58 10.93 -18.95
C GLU A 605 8.82 10.07 -17.69
N HIS A 606 9.10 8.77 -17.87
CA HIS A 606 9.30 7.78 -16.80
C HIS A 606 10.63 7.01 -16.97
N PRO A 607 11.79 7.66 -16.79
CA PRO A 607 13.11 7.03 -16.93
C PRO A 607 13.39 5.93 -15.89
N GLU A 608 12.60 5.86 -14.82
CA GLU A 608 12.62 4.78 -13.83
C GLU A 608 11.93 3.49 -14.32
N ALA A 609 11.11 3.56 -15.38
CA ALA A 609 10.39 2.42 -15.92
C ALA A 609 11.34 1.44 -16.61
N THR A 610 11.33 0.19 -16.14
CA THR A 610 12.10 -0.92 -16.75
C THR A 610 11.24 -1.77 -17.68
N ILE A 611 9.92 -1.57 -17.65
CA ILE A 611 8.95 -2.27 -18.48
C ILE A 611 7.89 -1.26 -18.93
N ILE A 612 7.61 -1.22 -20.23
CA ILE A 612 6.51 -0.44 -20.80
C ILE A 612 5.40 -1.40 -21.23
N SER A 613 4.18 -1.20 -20.74
CA SER A 613 3.05 -2.07 -21.10
C SER A 613 2.42 -1.63 -22.41
N VAL A 614 2.41 -2.52 -23.41
CA VAL A 614 1.71 -2.36 -24.70
C VAL A 614 0.73 -3.51 -24.81
N SER A 615 -0.44 -3.34 -24.20
CA SER A 615 -1.35 -4.43 -23.87
C SER A 615 -2.80 -4.08 -24.15
N GLN A 616 -3.55 -5.06 -24.63
CA GLN A 616 -4.98 -4.96 -24.90
C GLN A 616 -5.79 -4.36 -23.74
N ASN A 617 -6.83 -3.60 -24.08
CA ASN A 617 -7.87 -3.20 -23.15
C ASN A 617 -8.62 -4.42 -22.61
N ASP A 618 -9.33 -4.28 -21.49
CA ASP A 618 -10.14 -5.35 -20.89
C ASP A 618 -11.48 -5.52 -21.64
N THR A 619 -11.42 -6.04 -22.87
CA THR A 619 -12.61 -6.24 -23.72
C THR A 619 -12.37 -7.21 -24.87
N GLY A 620 -13.35 -8.08 -25.16
CA GLY A 620 -13.36 -8.98 -26.32
C GLY A 620 -13.64 -8.31 -27.68
N LYS A 621 -13.46 -6.99 -27.82
CA LYS A 621 -13.79 -6.22 -29.04
C LYS A 621 -12.53 -5.94 -29.90
N TRP A 622 -11.93 -6.97 -30.47
CA TRP A 622 -10.72 -6.86 -31.32
C TRP A 622 -11.03 -6.65 -32.81
N CYS A 623 -10.00 -6.27 -33.58
CA CYS A 623 -10.16 -5.92 -34.99
C CYS A 623 -10.26 -7.15 -35.89
N GLN A 624 -11.30 -7.18 -36.73
CA GLN A 624 -11.60 -8.21 -37.72
C GLN A 624 -11.38 -7.72 -39.17
N CYS A 625 -10.66 -6.60 -39.37
CA CYS A 625 -10.32 -6.15 -40.71
C CYS A 625 -9.45 -7.17 -41.44
N GLU A 626 -9.52 -7.20 -42.78
CA GLU A 626 -8.91 -8.22 -43.62
C GLU A 626 -7.40 -8.45 -43.31
N PRO A 627 -6.54 -7.43 -43.12
CA PRO A 627 -5.14 -7.65 -42.73
C PRO A 627 -4.89 -8.17 -41.30
N CYS A 628 -5.78 -7.90 -40.33
CA CYS A 628 -5.69 -8.56 -39.01
C CYS A 628 -6.15 -10.00 -39.12
N LYS A 629 -7.34 -10.21 -39.68
CA LYS A 629 -7.97 -11.53 -39.80
C LYS A 629 -7.11 -12.50 -40.62
N ALA A 630 -6.52 -12.05 -41.73
CA ALA A 630 -5.65 -12.90 -42.55
C ALA A 630 -4.42 -13.41 -41.79
N LEU A 631 -3.81 -12.58 -40.93
CA LEU A 631 -2.71 -13.02 -40.07
C LEU A 631 -3.20 -13.97 -38.98
N ASP A 632 -4.26 -13.59 -38.27
CA ASP A 632 -4.77 -14.33 -37.12
C ASP A 632 -5.30 -15.72 -37.51
N ASP A 633 -5.93 -15.84 -38.69
CA ASP A 633 -6.38 -17.10 -39.27
C ASP A 633 -5.19 -18.00 -39.69
N ALA A 634 -4.19 -17.43 -40.37
CA ALA A 634 -2.99 -18.16 -40.80
C ALA A 634 -2.24 -18.74 -39.59
N GLU A 635 -2.02 -17.91 -38.58
CA GLU A 635 -1.37 -18.27 -37.32
C GLU A 635 -2.28 -19.06 -36.36
N GLY A 636 -3.59 -19.12 -36.63
CA GLY A 636 -4.58 -19.84 -35.82
C GLY A 636 -4.82 -19.27 -34.41
N SER A 637 -4.52 -17.99 -34.20
CA SER A 637 -4.78 -17.25 -32.96
C SER A 637 -4.76 -15.71 -33.18
N PRO A 638 -5.70 -14.95 -32.58
CA PRO A 638 -5.64 -13.48 -32.50
C PRO A 638 -4.39 -12.91 -31.79
N ALA A 639 -3.67 -13.74 -31.04
CA ALA A 639 -2.38 -13.34 -30.46
C ALA A 639 -1.35 -12.97 -31.53
N ALA A 640 -1.52 -13.42 -32.79
CA ALA A 640 -0.60 -13.10 -33.87
C ALA A 640 -0.53 -11.59 -34.18
N SER A 641 -1.68 -10.92 -34.33
CA SER A 641 -1.74 -9.47 -34.50
C SER A 641 -1.13 -8.71 -33.30
N MET A 642 -1.31 -9.22 -32.08
CA MET A 642 -0.67 -8.65 -30.88
C MET A 642 0.85 -8.79 -30.92
N ILE A 643 1.37 -10.02 -31.09
CA ILE A 643 2.81 -10.31 -31.10
C ILE A 643 3.51 -9.58 -32.24
N ARG A 644 2.91 -9.48 -33.44
CA ARG A 644 3.45 -8.66 -34.55
C ARG A 644 3.62 -7.20 -34.12
N PHE A 645 2.59 -6.62 -33.49
CA PHE A 645 2.57 -5.21 -33.11
C PHE A 645 3.58 -4.88 -32.02
N VAL A 646 3.61 -5.65 -30.93
CA VAL A 646 4.55 -5.42 -29.83
C VAL A 646 6.00 -5.74 -30.22
N ASN A 647 6.24 -6.70 -31.10
CA ASN A 647 7.57 -6.97 -31.64
C ASN A 647 8.12 -5.77 -32.42
N ALA A 648 7.29 -5.12 -33.26
CA ALA A 648 7.70 -3.96 -34.03
C ALA A 648 8.02 -2.75 -33.13
N ILE A 649 7.25 -2.55 -32.06
CA ILE A 649 7.54 -1.51 -31.04
C ILE A 649 8.81 -1.83 -30.27
N ALA A 650 8.96 -3.07 -29.80
CA ALA A 650 10.12 -3.53 -29.04
C ALA A 650 11.43 -3.47 -29.85
N GLU A 651 11.36 -3.68 -31.17
CA GLU A 651 12.47 -3.46 -32.10
C GLU A 651 12.80 -1.97 -32.26
N ALA A 652 11.78 -1.14 -32.47
CA ALA A 652 11.94 0.29 -32.73
C ALA A 652 12.50 1.09 -31.54
N ILE A 653 12.53 0.54 -30.32
CA ILE A 653 13.15 1.17 -29.14
C ILE A 653 14.46 0.52 -28.70
N GLU A 654 14.83 -0.65 -29.23
CA GLU A 654 15.88 -1.51 -28.66
C GLU A 654 17.26 -0.85 -28.62
N ALA A 655 17.61 -0.11 -29.67
CA ALA A 655 18.91 0.56 -29.79
C ALA A 655 19.05 1.76 -28.83
N ASP A 656 17.97 2.52 -28.65
CA ASP A 656 17.96 3.73 -27.82
C ASP A 656 17.79 3.39 -26.32
N TYR A 657 17.04 2.30 -26.02
CA TYR A 657 16.63 1.92 -24.66
C TYR A 657 16.84 0.42 -24.37
N PRO A 658 18.08 -0.11 -24.44
CA PRO A 658 18.35 -1.56 -24.40
C PRO A 658 18.03 -2.27 -23.08
N LYS A 659 17.68 -1.52 -22.02
CA LYS A 659 17.26 -2.06 -20.71
C LYS A 659 15.73 -2.11 -20.53
N VAL A 660 14.97 -1.48 -21.43
CA VAL A 660 13.50 -1.45 -21.37
C VAL A 660 12.93 -2.70 -22.05
N ARG A 661 11.95 -3.33 -21.41
CA ARG A 661 11.17 -4.43 -21.97
C ARG A 661 9.75 -3.96 -22.32
N ILE A 662 9.13 -4.59 -23.31
CA ILE A 662 7.71 -4.39 -23.62
C ILE A 662 6.90 -5.54 -23.00
N ASP A 663 5.93 -5.25 -22.15
CA ASP A 663 4.97 -6.24 -21.63
C ASP A 663 3.69 -6.23 -22.47
N THR A 664 3.11 -7.42 -22.70
CA THR A 664 1.78 -7.57 -23.29
C THR A 664 1.02 -8.73 -22.67
N LEU A 665 -0.31 -8.65 -22.72
CA LEU A 665 -1.21 -9.66 -22.17
C LEU A 665 -1.52 -10.74 -23.20
N ALA A 666 -1.35 -12.00 -22.79
CA ALA A 666 -2.03 -13.16 -23.36
C ALA A 666 -3.25 -13.45 -22.47
N TYR A 667 -4.39 -12.84 -22.82
CA TYR A 667 -5.57 -12.69 -21.97
C TYR A 667 -6.85 -12.87 -22.79
N GLN A 668 -7.79 -13.66 -22.28
CA GLN A 668 -9.01 -14.08 -22.98
C GLN A 668 -8.74 -14.52 -24.44
N TYR A 669 -9.07 -13.67 -25.42
CA TYR A 669 -8.96 -13.94 -26.85
C TYR A 669 -7.51 -14.05 -27.39
N THR A 670 -6.50 -13.62 -26.62
CA THR A 670 -5.08 -13.73 -26.96
C THR A 670 -4.30 -14.76 -26.14
N ARG A 671 -4.97 -15.55 -25.27
CA ARG A 671 -4.27 -16.57 -24.46
C ARG A 671 -3.53 -17.60 -25.30
N LYS A 672 -4.12 -18.07 -26.39
CA LYS A 672 -3.50 -19.08 -27.26
C LYS A 672 -2.33 -18.51 -28.06
N PRO A 673 -1.14 -19.12 -28.06
CA PRO A 673 -0.02 -18.63 -28.85
C PRO A 673 -0.22 -18.77 -30.38
N PRO A 674 0.44 -17.93 -31.19
CA PRO A 674 0.47 -18.05 -32.64
C PRO A 674 1.42 -19.17 -33.11
N LYS A 675 1.06 -19.89 -34.20
CA LYS A 675 1.80 -21.05 -34.70
C LYS A 675 3.28 -20.79 -34.97
N THR A 676 3.61 -19.72 -35.69
CA THR A 676 4.95 -19.43 -36.22
C THR A 676 5.55 -18.12 -35.70
N LEU A 677 4.73 -17.10 -35.38
CA LEU A 677 5.25 -15.87 -34.77
C LEU A 677 5.82 -16.12 -33.37
N ARG A 678 6.90 -15.41 -33.02
CA ARG A 678 7.60 -15.54 -31.74
C ARG A 678 7.81 -14.16 -31.12
N PRO A 679 7.60 -13.97 -29.80
CA PRO A 679 7.97 -12.73 -29.12
C PRO A 679 9.48 -12.46 -29.21
N ARG A 680 9.88 -11.18 -29.33
CA ARG A 680 11.30 -10.78 -29.24
C ARG A 680 11.88 -11.01 -27.85
N LYS A 681 13.21 -11.05 -27.75
CA LYS A 681 13.96 -11.23 -26.48
C LYS A 681 13.63 -10.18 -25.39
N ASN A 682 13.21 -8.99 -25.79
CA ASN A 682 12.81 -7.88 -24.92
C ASN A 682 11.28 -7.73 -24.80
N VAL A 683 10.50 -8.71 -25.25
CA VAL A 683 9.05 -8.79 -25.02
C VAL A 683 8.77 -9.78 -23.88
N ILE A 684 7.91 -9.35 -22.96
CA ILE A 684 7.32 -10.18 -21.91
C ILE A 684 5.91 -10.54 -22.36
N VAL A 685 5.60 -11.83 -22.38
CA VAL A 685 4.22 -12.32 -22.52
C VAL A 685 3.70 -12.60 -21.12
N ARG A 686 2.58 -11.96 -20.76
CA ARG A 686 1.91 -12.15 -19.48
C ARG A 686 0.62 -12.95 -19.70
N LEU A 687 0.67 -14.23 -19.35
CA LEU A 687 -0.47 -15.14 -19.46
C LEU A 687 -1.39 -14.99 -18.24
N CYS A 688 -2.69 -14.84 -18.47
CA CYS A 688 -3.68 -14.62 -17.41
C CYS A 688 -4.59 -15.84 -17.22
N SER A 689 -4.81 -16.27 -15.98
CA SER A 689 -5.62 -17.44 -15.63
C SER A 689 -7.11 -17.16 -15.37
N ILE A 690 -7.61 -15.96 -15.73
CA ILE A 690 -8.87 -15.40 -15.21
C ILE A 690 -10.10 -16.34 -15.28
N GLU A 691 -10.20 -17.18 -16.31
CA GLU A 691 -11.32 -18.10 -16.51
C GLU A 691 -11.23 -19.41 -15.71
N CYS A 692 -10.12 -19.65 -15.00
CA CYS A 692 -9.85 -20.94 -14.36
C CYS A 692 -10.68 -21.19 -13.10
N CYS A 693 -10.79 -22.46 -12.74
CA CYS A 693 -11.10 -22.89 -11.39
C CYS A 693 -9.87 -22.69 -10.49
N PHE A 694 -10.08 -22.04 -9.34
CA PHE A 694 -9.04 -21.76 -8.34
C PHE A 694 -9.13 -22.63 -7.08
N ALA A 695 -10.21 -23.40 -6.90
CA ALA A 695 -10.35 -24.37 -5.80
C ALA A 695 -9.43 -25.60 -5.96
N HIS A 696 -9.04 -25.93 -7.19
CA HIS A 696 -8.22 -27.09 -7.52
C HIS A 696 -6.92 -26.68 -8.22
N PRO A 697 -5.81 -27.42 -8.06
CA PRO A 697 -4.58 -27.14 -8.78
C PRO A 697 -4.76 -27.01 -10.29
N LEU A 698 -4.18 -25.97 -10.89
CA LEU A 698 -4.22 -25.72 -12.34
C LEU A 698 -3.71 -26.92 -13.14
N GLU A 699 -2.69 -27.64 -12.64
CA GLU A 699 -2.09 -28.80 -13.32
C GLU A 699 -3.04 -30.02 -13.39
N SER A 700 -3.91 -30.23 -12.40
CA SER A 700 -4.71 -31.47 -12.26
C SER A 700 -6.23 -31.28 -12.32
N CYS A 701 -6.74 -30.05 -12.24
CA CYS A 701 -8.18 -29.79 -12.29
C CYS A 701 -8.80 -30.33 -13.60
N PRO A 702 -9.96 -31.02 -13.54
CA PRO A 702 -10.62 -31.59 -14.71
C PRO A 702 -11.42 -30.57 -15.53
N SER A 703 -11.59 -29.31 -15.09
CA SER A 703 -12.37 -28.30 -15.82
C SER A 703 -11.79 -28.02 -17.22
N GLN A 704 -12.64 -27.65 -18.17
CA GLN A 704 -12.22 -27.34 -19.55
C GLN A 704 -11.39 -26.05 -19.60
N GLU A 705 -11.61 -25.16 -18.65
CA GLU A 705 -10.94 -23.88 -18.44
C GLU A 705 -9.47 -24.13 -18.08
N ASN A 706 -9.23 -24.96 -17.06
CA ASN A 706 -7.89 -25.30 -16.60
C ASN A 706 -7.17 -26.19 -17.63
N GLN A 707 -7.87 -27.11 -18.30
CA GLN A 707 -7.32 -27.85 -19.45
C GLN A 707 -6.76 -26.91 -20.53
N ARG A 708 -7.54 -25.93 -20.99
CA ARG A 708 -7.12 -24.95 -22.00
C ARG A 708 -5.95 -24.09 -21.50
N PHE A 709 -5.99 -23.63 -20.24
CA PHE A 709 -4.89 -22.86 -19.67
C PHE A 709 -3.58 -23.66 -19.57
N ARG A 710 -3.65 -24.97 -19.24
CA ARG A 710 -2.48 -25.87 -19.29
C ARG A 710 -1.91 -26.03 -20.69
N GLU A 711 -2.76 -26.14 -21.71
CA GLU A 711 -2.34 -26.20 -23.10
C GLU A 711 -1.66 -24.88 -23.52
N ASP A 712 -2.23 -23.74 -23.14
CA ASP A 712 -1.68 -22.41 -23.45
C ASP A 712 -0.30 -22.19 -22.81
N ILE A 713 -0.11 -22.49 -21.52
CA ILE A 713 1.19 -22.29 -20.85
C ILE A 713 2.28 -23.23 -21.38
N VAL A 714 1.96 -24.51 -21.64
CA VAL A 714 2.87 -25.48 -22.28
C VAL A 714 3.23 -25.04 -23.71
N ALA A 715 2.31 -24.40 -24.43
CA ALA A 715 2.57 -23.89 -25.77
C ALA A 715 3.36 -22.56 -25.77
N TRP A 716 3.25 -21.73 -24.72
CA TRP A 716 4.05 -20.49 -24.55
C TRP A 716 5.48 -20.75 -24.04
N GLU A 717 5.67 -21.69 -23.12
CA GLU A 717 6.95 -22.03 -22.49
C GLU A 717 8.14 -22.08 -23.48
N PRO A 718 8.10 -22.86 -24.59
CA PRO A 718 9.25 -22.99 -25.48
C PRO A 718 9.45 -21.79 -26.42
N ILE A 719 8.53 -20.81 -26.45
CA ILE A 719 8.54 -19.72 -27.44
C ILE A 719 8.63 -18.31 -26.84
N ALA A 720 8.25 -18.10 -25.57
CA ALA A 720 8.30 -16.81 -24.91
C ALA A 720 9.64 -16.61 -24.17
N PRO A 721 10.52 -15.68 -24.61
CA PRO A 721 11.82 -15.46 -23.94
C PRO A 721 11.67 -14.99 -22.49
N SER A 722 10.56 -14.32 -22.16
CA SER A 722 10.12 -14.01 -20.81
C SER A 722 8.61 -14.27 -20.69
N LEU A 723 8.24 -15.37 -20.04
CA LEU A 723 6.87 -15.68 -19.69
C LEU A 723 6.60 -15.23 -18.25
N TYR A 724 5.62 -14.36 -18.07
CA TYR A 724 5.08 -13.93 -16.78
C TYR A 724 3.64 -14.46 -16.66
N VAL A 725 3.13 -14.60 -15.44
CA VAL A 725 1.74 -14.98 -15.17
C VAL A 725 1.05 -13.93 -14.32
N TRP A 726 -0.24 -13.72 -14.61
CA TRP A 726 -1.20 -13.05 -13.74
C TRP A 726 -2.19 -14.12 -13.25
N ASP A 727 -2.09 -14.46 -11.96
CA ASP A 727 -2.98 -15.39 -11.26
C ASP A 727 -3.93 -14.62 -10.32
N TYR A 728 -5.05 -15.24 -9.92
CA TYR A 728 -6.13 -14.56 -9.22
C TYR A 728 -6.50 -15.32 -7.94
N THR A 729 -6.55 -14.64 -6.80
CA THR A 729 -6.59 -15.29 -5.47
C THR A 729 -7.78 -14.96 -4.55
N PRO A 730 -8.64 -13.96 -4.83
CA PRO A 730 -9.95 -13.80 -4.20
C PRO A 730 -11.12 -13.93 -5.20
N ASN A 731 -12.36 -13.86 -4.70
CA ASN A 731 -13.53 -13.53 -5.51
C ASN A 731 -13.68 -11.98 -5.60
N PHE A 732 -13.54 -11.41 -6.79
CA PHE A 732 -13.63 -9.96 -7.03
C PHE A 732 -15.08 -9.45 -7.03
N ALA A 733 -16.06 -10.29 -7.35
CA ALA A 733 -17.48 -9.97 -7.18
C ALA A 733 -17.88 -9.88 -5.70
N HIS A 734 -17.18 -10.64 -4.83
CA HIS A 734 -17.51 -10.77 -3.41
C HIS A 734 -16.24 -11.01 -2.56
N TYR A 735 -15.49 -9.94 -2.22
CA TYR A 735 -14.26 -10.01 -1.41
C TYR A 735 -14.46 -10.58 0.01
N GLN A 736 -15.71 -10.62 0.49
CA GLN A 736 -16.09 -11.19 1.79
C GLN A 736 -16.84 -12.52 1.63
N GLN A 737 -16.76 -13.20 0.49
CA GLN A 737 -17.31 -14.55 0.31
C GLN A 737 -16.19 -15.60 0.46
N PRO A 738 -16.38 -16.69 1.22
CA PRO A 738 -15.36 -17.73 1.36
C PRO A 738 -14.88 -18.26 0.01
N PHE A 739 -13.56 -18.32 -0.17
CA PHE A 739 -12.91 -18.70 -1.42
C PHE A 739 -11.87 -19.79 -1.15
N PRO A 740 -12.29 -21.08 -1.12
CA PRO A 740 -11.46 -22.19 -0.65
C PRO A 740 -10.42 -22.62 -1.69
N ASN A 741 -9.34 -21.84 -1.81
CA ASN A 741 -8.26 -22.03 -2.78
C ASN A 741 -6.88 -22.36 -2.18
N PHE A 742 -6.75 -22.48 -0.84
CA PHE A 742 -5.44 -22.67 -0.19
C PHE A 742 -4.71 -23.93 -0.66
N ASP A 743 -5.44 -25.01 -0.94
CA ASP A 743 -4.89 -26.28 -1.43
C ASP A 743 -4.33 -26.19 -2.86
N ALA A 744 -4.80 -25.24 -3.67
CA ALA A 744 -4.30 -25.04 -5.03
C ALA A 744 -2.99 -24.23 -5.06
N LEU A 745 -2.78 -23.31 -4.12
CA LEU A 745 -1.73 -22.28 -4.21
C LEU A 745 -0.32 -22.85 -4.42
N GLN A 746 0.10 -23.83 -3.61
CA GLN A 746 1.45 -24.41 -3.77
C GLN A 746 1.61 -25.15 -5.10
N ALA A 747 0.58 -25.89 -5.52
CA ALA A 747 0.62 -26.64 -6.76
C ALA A 747 0.64 -25.69 -7.98
N ASN A 748 -0.10 -24.58 -7.94
CA ASN A 748 -0.08 -23.54 -8.96
C ASN A 748 1.30 -22.89 -9.08
N VAL A 749 1.88 -22.43 -7.95
CA VAL A 749 3.21 -21.78 -7.96
C VAL A 749 4.31 -22.75 -8.43
N ARG A 750 4.24 -24.03 -8.03
CA ARG A 750 5.13 -25.09 -8.57
C ARG A 750 4.94 -25.29 -10.07
N PHE A 751 3.71 -25.36 -10.55
CA PHE A 751 3.37 -25.53 -11.96
C PHE A 751 3.91 -24.37 -12.81
N PHE A 752 3.73 -23.12 -12.36
CA PHE A 752 4.32 -21.95 -13.02
C PHE A 752 5.85 -22.01 -13.07
N ALA A 753 6.52 -22.28 -11.93
CA ALA A 753 7.97 -22.37 -11.87
C ALA A 753 8.54 -23.51 -12.76
N LYS A 754 7.84 -24.65 -12.80
CA LYS A 754 8.15 -25.80 -13.66
C LYS A 754 8.10 -25.46 -15.15
N HIS A 755 7.12 -24.66 -15.58
CA HIS A 755 6.94 -24.22 -16.98
C HIS A 755 7.67 -22.90 -17.31
N GLY A 756 8.79 -22.63 -16.63
CA GLY A 756 9.71 -21.55 -16.98
C GLY A 756 9.18 -20.13 -16.74
N VAL A 757 8.09 -19.96 -15.99
CA VAL A 757 7.55 -18.64 -15.63
C VAL A 757 8.58 -17.88 -14.79
N LYS A 758 8.93 -16.67 -15.23
CA LYS A 758 9.95 -15.82 -14.59
C LYS A 758 9.38 -14.77 -13.65
N GLY A 759 8.09 -14.47 -13.76
CA GLY A 759 7.42 -13.46 -12.96
C GLY A 759 5.98 -13.84 -12.68
N LEU A 760 5.57 -13.71 -11.42
CA LEU A 760 4.23 -14.07 -10.96
C LEU A 760 3.58 -12.88 -10.25
N PHE A 761 2.38 -12.54 -10.69
CA PHE A 761 1.50 -11.53 -10.10
C PHE A 761 0.27 -12.24 -9.55
N GLU A 762 0.20 -12.35 -8.22
CA GLU A 762 -0.92 -12.93 -7.49
C GLU A 762 -1.90 -11.82 -7.16
N GLN A 763 -2.95 -11.63 -7.97
CA GLN A 763 -3.94 -10.58 -7.72
C GLN A 763 -4.77 -10.93 -6.49
N GLY A 764 -4.75 -10.04 -5.49
CA GLY A 764 -5.45 -10.17 -4.22
C GLY A 764 -6.55 -9.15 -4.01
N ASN A 765 -7.12 -9.12 -2.81
CA ASN A 765 -7.90 -7.97 -2.37
C ASN A 765 -6.94 -6.79 -2.13
N TYR A 766 -6.94 -5.86 -3.07
CA TYR A 766 -6.11 -4.65 -3.07
C TYR A 766 -6.85 -3.41 -2.52
N SER A 767 -8.11 -3.57 -2.08
CA SER A 767 -8.89 -2.46 -1.51
C SER A 767 -8.30 -1.97 -0.18
N ALA A 768 -8.54 -0.70 0.16
CA ALA A 768 -8.05 -0.13 1.42
C ALA A 768 -8.58 -0.95 2.63
N GLY A 769 -7.70 -1.24 3.58
CA GLY A 769 -7.97 -2.15 4.69
C GLY A 769 -7.85 -3.64 4.33
N GLY A 770 -8.38 -4.07 3.18
CA GLY A 770 -8.08 -5.37 2.54
C GLY A 770 -8.19 -6.64 3.38
N ASN A 771 -8.97 -6.60 4.46
CA ASN A 771 -9.10 -7.65 5.47
C ASN A 771 -10.37 -8.50 5.25
N GLY A 772 -10.60 -9.51 6.10
CA GLY A 772 -11.78 -10.37 6.06
C GLY A 772 -11.45 -11.82 5.79
N GLU A 773 -11.78 -12.31 4.60
CA GLU A 773 -11.72 -13.72 4.16
C GLU A 773 -10.29 -14.31 4.14
N MET A 774 -9.72 -14.55 5.33
CA MET A 774 -8.39 -15.13 5.55
C MET A 774 -7.25 -14.41 4.78
N GLY A 775 -7.48 -13.16 4.37
CA GLY A 775 -6.59 -12.35 3.52
C GLY A 775 -5.15 -12.27 4.05
N PRO A 776 -4.91 -11.98 5.34
CA PRO A 776 -3.57 -11.97 5.91
C PRO A 776 -2.83 -13.32 5.80
N LEU A 777 -3.52 -14.44 6.06
CA LEU A 777 -2.95 -15.79 5.92
C LEU A 777 -2.64 -16.10 4.45
N ARG A 778 -3.55 -15.77 3.52
CA ARG A 778 -3.38 -16.00 2.09
C ARG A 778 -2.20 -15.20 1.54
N ALA A 779 -2.11 -13.91 1.88
CA ALA A 779 -1.02 -13.03 1.49
C ALA A 779 0.33 -13.53 2.04
N TYR A 780 0.39 -13.89 3.33
CA TYR A 780 1.56 -14.51 3.96
C TYR A 780 2.02 -15.77 3.23
N LEU A 781 1.10 -16.71 2.98
CA LEU A 781 1.45 -18.00 2.38
C LEU A 781 1.93 -17.85 0.94
N LEU A 782 1.24 -17.03 0.13
CA LEU A 782 1.68 -16.69 -1.23
C LEU A 782 3.09 -16.11 -1.22
N ALA A 783 3.42 -15.21 -0.28
CA ALA A 783 4.75 -14.63 -0.20
C ALA A 783 5.85 -15.66 0.13
N LYS A 784 5.55 -16.68 0.95
CA LYS A 784 6.48 -17.81 1.19
C LYS A 784 6.64 -18.68 -0.06
N LEU A 785 5.54 -19.00 -0.75
CA LEU A 785 5.54 -19.81 -1.96
C LEU A 785 6.27 -19.14 -3.14
N LEU A 786 6.07 -17.84 -3.34
CA LEU A 786 6.72 -17.08 -4.42
C LEU A 786 8.25 -16.98 -4.21
N TRP A 787 8.73 -17.06 -2.97
CA TRP A 787 10.16 -17.20 -2.68
C TRP A 787 10.66 -18.64 -2.84
N ASN A 788 9.95 -19.60 -2.24
CA ASN A 788 10.27 -21.03 -2.29
C ASN A 788 9.00 -21.86 -2.52
N PRO A 789 8.74 -22.33 -3.76
CA PRO A 789 7.57 -23.16 -4.09
C PRO A 789 7.53 -24.47 -3.31
N ASP A 790 8.67 -24.95 -2.81
CA ASP A 790 8.82 -26.21 -2.07
C ASP A 790 8.85 -26.04 -0.54
N THR A 791 8.43 -24.88 -0.02
CA THR A 791 8.33 -24.68 1.42
C THR A 791 7.26 -25.57 2.08
N ASP A 792 7.40 -25.80 3.38
CA ASP A 792 6.42 -26.51 4.20
C ASP A 792 5.20 -25.62 4.48
N VAL A 793 4.20 -25.71 3.61
CA VAL A 793 2.91 -25.01 3.71
C VAL A 793 2.21 -25.32 5.02
N ARG A 794 2.22 -26.58 5.46
CA ARG A 794 1.53 -27.01 6.67
C ARG A 794 2.11 -26.31 7.89
N ARG A 795 3.43 -26.35 8.06
CA ARG A 795 4.12 -25.62 9.14
C ARG A 795 3.84 -24.12 9.07
N HIS A 796 3.83 -23.53 7.87
CA HIS A 796 3.52 -22.10 7.70
C HIS A 796 2.09 -21.73 8.13
N VAL A 797 1.10 -22.56 7.82
CA VAL A 797 -0.29 -22.38 8.27
C VAL A 797 -0.41 -22.59 9.78
N GLU A 798 0.15 -23.67 10.33
CA GLU A 798 0.12 -23.97 11.77
C GLU A 798 0.81 -22.86 12.60
N GLU A 799 2.01 -22.43 12.21
CA GLU A 799 2.74 -21.33 12.86
C GLU A 799 1.94 -20.00 12.78
N PHE A 800 1.37 -19.67 11.62
CA PHE A 800 0.56 -18.45 11.45
C PHE A 800 -0.68 -18.49 12.34
N LEU A 801 -1.46 -19.59 12.29
CA LEU A 801 -2.70 -19.69 13.05
C LEU A 801 -2.42 -19.61 14.56
N GLN A 802 -1.38 -20.28 15.04
CA GLN A 802 -0.97 -20.22 16.44
C GLN A 802 -0.57 -18.81 16.88
N ALA A 803 0.23 -18.09 16.08
CA ALA A 803 0.66 -16.73 16.39
C ALA A 803 -0.48 -15.69 16.26
N TYR A 804 -1.40 -15.90 15.32
CA TYR A 804 -2.45 -14.94 15.01
C TYR A 804 -3.73 -15.13 15.84
N TYR A 805 -4.09 -16.36 16.22
CA TYR A 805 -5.34 -16.68 16.93
C TYR A 805 -5.15 -17.27 18.35
N GLY A 806 -3.92 -17.58 18.78
CA GLY A 806 -3.66 -18.14 20.11
C GLY A 806 -4.37 -19.49 20.31
N LYS A 807 -5.01 -19.71 21.46
CA LYS A 807 -5.79 -20.92 21.73
C LYS A 807 -6.92 -21.23 20.73
N ALA A 808 -7.40 -20.24 19.96
CA ALA A 808 -8.44 -20.46 18.94
C ALA A 808 -7.90 -21.08 17.63
N ALA A 809 -6.57 -21.21 17.47
CA ALA A 809 -5.92 -21.65 16.23
C ALA A 809 -6.43 -22.98 15.67
N SER A 810 -6.67 -23.99 16.53
CA SER A 810 -7.19 -25.29 16.11
C SER A 810 -8.58 -25.19 15.48
N ARG A 811 -9.49 -24.39 16.04
CA ARG A 811 -10.82 -24.20 15.48
C ARG A 811 -10.83 -23.34 14.21
N ILE A 812 -9.89 -22.40 14.06
CA ILE A 812 -9.70 -21.72 12.77
C ILE A 812 -9.15 -22.67 11.71
N HIS A 813 -8.28 -23.63 12.08
CA HIS A 813 -7.84 -24.69 11.18
C HIS A 813 -9.03 -25.60 10.78
N ASP A 814 -9.87 -26.02 11.73
CA ASP A 814 -11.07 -26.82 11.45
C ASP A 814 -12.04 -26.10 10.51
N TYR A 815 -12.22 -24.78 10.67
CA TYR A 815 -13.03 -23.94 9.77
C TYR A 815 -12.46 -23.88 8.34
N LEU A 816 -11.14 -23.72 8.20
CA LEU A 816 -10.47 -23.78 6.90
C LEU A 816 -10.69 -25.14 6.23
N GLU A 817 -10.40 -26.24 6.93
CA GLU A 817 -10.55 -27.59 6.38
C GLU A 817 -12.01 -27.92 6.05
N HIS A 818 -12.99 -27.48 6.84
CA HIS A 818 -14.42 -27.63 6.53
C HIS A 818 -14.80 -27.00 5.18
N LEU A 819 -14.36 -25.76 4.92
CA LEU A 819 -14.59 -25.10 3.64
C LEU A 819 -13.87 -25.80 2.47
N HIS A 820 -12.62 -26.22 2.67
CA HIS A 820 -11.81 -26.84 1.60
C HIS A 820 -12.25 -28.27 1.29
N ARG A 821 -12.70 -29.04 2.29
CA ARG A 821 -13.25 -30.38 2.10
C ARG A 821 -14.44 -30.36 1.13
N SER A 822 -15.31 -29.36 1.25
CA SER A 822 -16.51 -29.26 0.39
C SER A 822 -16.17 -29.18 -1.11
N VAL A 823 -15.13 -28.42 -1.50
CA VAL A 823 -14.67 -28.35 -2.90
C VAL A 823 -13.79 -29.53 -3.30
N ARG A 824 -13.15 -30.20 -2.33
CA ARG A 824 -12.28 -31.36 -2.53
C ARG A 824 -13.05 -32.65 -2.81
N GLU A 825 -14.10 -32.92 -2.03
CA GLU A 825 -14.83 -34.20 -2.03
C GLU A 825 -15.99 -34.20 -3.02
N GLU A 826 -16.79 -33.12 -3.06
CA GLU A 826 -17.91 -32.97 -4.01
C GLU A 826 -17.44 -32.50 -5.41
N GLY A 827 -16.17 -32.14 -5.56
CA GLY A 827 -15.58 -31.69 -6.82
C GLY A 827 -16.05 -30.31 -7.29
N TYR A 828 -16.66 -29.51 -6.43
CA TYR A 828 -17.11 -28.15 -6.77
C TYR A 828 -15.94 -27.26 -7.22
N HIS A 829 -16.13 -26.55 -8.33
CA HIS A 829 -15.19 -25.54 -8.82
C HIS A 829 -15.52 -24.17 -8.24
N ALA A 830 -14.50 -23.35 -8.00
CA ALA A 830 -14.64 -21.94 -7.59
C ALA A 830 -13.96 -20.99 -8.59
N HIS A 831 -14.65 -19.90 -8.95
CA HIS A 831 -14.21 -18.88 -9.91
C HIS A 831 -14.37 -17.47 -9.33
N ILE A 832 -13.61 -16.51 -9.85
CA ILE A 832 -13.41 -15.21 -9.18
C ILE A 832 -14.57 -14.20 -9.30
N PHE A 833 -15.70 -14.57 -9.91
CA PHE A 833 -16.89 -13.73 -10.06
C PHE A 833 -18.19 -14.46 -9.67
N GLU A 834 -18.10 -15.47 -8.80
CA GLU A 834 -19.24 -16.32 -8.44
C GLU A 834 -20.15 -15.73 -7.36
N PRO A 835 -21.48 -15.95 -7.45
CA PRO A 835 -22.44 -15.41 -6.48
C PRO A 835 -22.41 -16.16 -5.13
N PRO A 836 -22.98 -15.58 -4.04
CA PRO A 836 -23.05 -16.23 -2.73
C PRO A 836 -23.98 -17.45 -2.65
N THR A 837 -24.59 -17.84 -3.77
CA THR A 837 -25.52 -18.97 -3.89
C THR A 837 -24.89 -20.23 -4.47
N VAL A 838 -23.56 -20.26 -4.66
CA VAL A 838 -22.84 -21.44 -5.15
C VAL A 838 -22.95 -22.65 -4.20
N PRO A 839 -22.91 -23.90 -4.73
CA PRO A 839 -23.18 -25.10 -3.92
C PRO A 839 -22.22 -25.35 -2.76
N TYR A 840 -20.92 -25.06 -2.95
CA TYR A 840 -19.89 -25.21 -1.91
C TYR A 840 -20.04 -24.22 -0.74
N LEU A 841 -21.01 -23.31 -0.82
CA LEU A 841 -21.42 -22.42 0.25
C LEU A 841 -22.88 -22.69 0.65
N SER A 842 -23.32 -23.95 0.79
CA SER A 842 -24.72 -24.28 1.14
C SER A 842 -25.18 -23.72 2.50
N ALA A 843 -26.47 -23.83 2.82
CA ALA A 843 -26.99 -23.40 4.12
C ALA A 843 -26.38 -24.21 5.28
N GLU A 844 -26.23 -25.52 5.06
CA GLU A 844 -25.65 -26.50 5.97
C GLU A 844 -24.15 -26.23 6.19
N ILE A 845 -23.40 -26.01 5.11
CA ILE A 845 -21.96 -25.68 5.18
C ILE A 845 -21.74 -24.38 5.98
N MET A 846 -22.58 -23.35 5.76
CA MET A 846 -22.51 -22.07 6.48
C MET A 846 -23.05 -22.14 7.92
N ALA A 847 -23.89 -23.11 8.25
CA ALA A 847 -24.32 -23.37 9.63
C ALA A 847 -23.17 -23.99 10.42
N GLU A 848 -22.53 -25.03 9.89
CA GLU A 848 -21.41 -25.70 10.56
C GLU A 848 -20.17 -24.80 10.66
N ALA A 849 -19.90 -23.98 9.64
CA ALA A 849 -18.87 -22.96 9.72
C ALA A 849 -19.10 -21.97 10.88
N GLU A 850 -20.35 -21.58 11.15
CA GLU A 850 -20.68 -20.73 12.31
C GLU A 850 -20.43 -21.46 13.64
N ASN A 851 -20.80 -22.74 13.74
CA ASN A 851 -20.57 -23.56 14.94
C ASN A 851 -19.08 -23.61 15.31
N ILE A 852 -18.23 -23.95 14.34
CA ILE A 852 -16.77 -24.01 14.52
C ILE A 852 -16.21 -22.63 14.95
N LEU A 853 -16.71 -21.55 14.35
CA LEU A 853 -16.27 -20.19 14.69
C LEU A 853 -16.81 -19.69 16.04
N ASN A 854 -17.94 -20.21 16.53
CA ASN A 854 -18.42 -19.95 17.88
C ASN A 854 -17.50 -20.60 18.92
N GLU A 855 -17.06 -21.84 18.68
CA GLU A 855 -16.04 -22.48 19.51
C GLU A 855 -14.69 -21.75 19.47
N ALA A 856 -14.26 -21.30 18.29
CA ALA A 856 -13.05 -20.48 18.14
C ALA A 856 -13.12 -19.19 18.98
N GLU A 857 -14.28 -18.52 19.02
CA GLU A 857 -14.43 -17.27 19.78
C GLU A 857 -14.54 -17.51 21.29
N ALA A 858 -15.07 -18.66 21.71
CA ALA A 858 -15.06 -19.08 23.12
C ALA A 858 -13.63 -19.37 23.62
N LEU A 859 -12.74 -19.86 22.76
CA LEU A 859 -11.32 -20.13 23.05
C LEU A 859 -10.43 -18.87 23.02
N ALA A 860 -10.95 -17.72 22.57
CA ALA A 860 -10.15 -16.51 22.41
C ALA A 860 -9.73 -15.88 23.75
N GLU A 861 -8.42 -15.83 23.99
CA GLU A 861 -7.82 -15.51 25.30
C GLU A 861 -7.91 -14.02 25.70
N ASN A 862 -8.14 -13.13 24.72
CA ASN A 862 -8.27 -11.69 24.91
C ASN A 862 -9.05 -11.06 23.74
N GLU A 863 -9.36 -9.77 23.87
CA GLU A 863 -10.12 -9.01 22.86
C GLU A 863 -9.42 -8.95 21.49
N THR A 864 -8.08 -8.98 21.43
CA THR A 864 -7.35 -9.00 20.15
C THR A 864 -7.57 -10.31 19.40
N PHE A 865 -7.45 -11.46 20.07
CA PHE A 865 -7.74 -12.76 19.46
C PHE A 865 -9.24 -12.91 19.14
N ARG A 866 -10.12 -12.46 20.04
CA ARG A 866 -11.58 -12.49 19.85
C ARG A 866 -11.97 -11.71 18.59
N PHE A 867 -11.47 -10.49 18.46
CA PHE A 867 -11.70 -9.67 17.28
C PHE A 867 -11.16 -10.31 15.99
N ARG A 868 -9.99 -10.96 16.01
CA ARG A 868 -9.47 -11.70 14.85
C ARG A 868 -10.38 -12.86 14.44
N VAL A 869 -10.97 -13.59 15.39
CA VAL A 869 -11.99 -14.62 15.11
C VAL A 869 -13.26 -14.00 14.52
N GLN A 870 -13.73 -12.86 15.04
CA GLN A 870 -14.86 -12.13 14.46
C GLN A 870 -14.60 -11.69 13.01
N VAL A 871 -13.37 -11.24 12.69
CA VAL A 871 -12.96 -10.94 11.30
C VAL A 871 -12.98 -12.20 10.42
N ALA A 872 -12.53 -13.35 10.93
CA ALA A 872 -12.61 -14.63 10.23
C ALA A 872 -14.05 -15.14 10.03
N ARG A 873 -15.02 -14.64 10.82
CA ARG A 873 -16.46 -14.94 10.74
C ARG A 873 -17.23 -14.04 9.77
N LEU A 874 -16.71 -12.85 9.45
CA LEU A 874 -17.32 -11.95 8.45
C LEU A 874 -17.76 -12.66 7.16
N PRO A 875 -17.03 -13.64 6.60
CA PRO A 875 -17.45 -14.31 5.38
C PRO A 875 -18.70 -15.18 5.50
N VAL A 876 -18.89 -15.84 6.65
CA VAL A 876 -20.09 -16.66 6.93
C VAL A 876 -21.31 -15.75 7.07
N TRP A 877 -21.17 -14.64 7.80
CA TRP A 877 -22.21 -13.63 7.93
C TRP A 877 -22.55 -12.97 6.58
N TYR A 878 -21.54 -12.67 5.77
CA TYR A 878 -21.73 -12.10 4.44
C TYR A 878 -22.59 -13.00 3.55
N VAL A 879 -22.26 -14.30 3.48
CA VAL A 879 -23.05 -15.26 2.70
C VAL A 879 -24.48 -15.36 3.22
N LYS A 880 -24.69 -15.44 4.55
CA LYS A 880 -26.03 -15.48 5.16
C LYS A 880 -26.88 -14.25 4.77
N ILE A 881 -26.29 -13.04 4.83
CA ILE A 881 -26.95 -11.77 4.47
C ILE A 881 -27.25 -11.69 2.97
N ALA A 882 -26.28 -12.05 2.13
CA ALA A 882 -26.33 -11.84 0.68
C ALA A 882 -27.16 -12.92 -0.04
N ALA A 883 -27.10 -14.17 0.41
CA ALA A 883 -27.93 -15.27 -0.08
C ALA A 883 -29.32 -15.36 0.62
N LYS A 884 -29.66 -14.40 1.50
CA LYS A 884 -30.95 -14.30 2.23
C LYS A 884 -31.31 -15.57 3.02
N ARG A 885 -30.40 -16.08 3.83
CA ARG A 885 -30.57 -17.35 4.60
C ARG A 885 -30.89 -17.16 6.08
N VAL A 886 -31.42 -16.00 6.42
CA VAL A 886 -31.81 -15.57 7.77
C VAL A 886 -33.11 -14.79 7.66
N ALA A 887 -33.97 -14.85 8.68
CA ALA A 887 -35.24 -14.13 8.66
C ALA A 887 -35.00 -12.61 8.66
N ASP A 888 -35.92 -11.81 8.11
CA ASP A 888 -35.66 -10.36 7.88
C ASP A 888 -35.32 -9.56 9.15
N TYR A 889 -35.86 -9.94 10.31
CA TYR A 889 -35.50 -9.32 11.59
C TYR A 889 -34.06 -9.67 12.02
N GLU A 890 -33.67 -10.94 11.91
CA GLU A 890 -32.31 -11.44 12.19
C GLU A 890 -31.30 -10.85 11.22
N ARG A 891 -31.68 -10.74 9.95
CA ARG A 891 -30.89 -10.17 8.86
C ARG A 891 -30.51 -8.73 9.17
N THR A 892 -31.44 -7.94 9.70
CA THR A 892 -31.19 -6.53 10.07
C THR A 892 -30.12 -6.43 11.17
N GLU A 893 -30.19 -7.29 12.19
CA GLU A 893 -29.21 -7.29 13.28
C GLU A 893 -27.85 -7.85 12.85
N LEU A 894 -27.85 -8.93 12.03
CA LEU A 894 -26.64 -9.51 11.47
C LEU A 894 -25.89 -8.53 10.56
N VAL A 895 -26.61 -7.68 9.80
CA VAL A 895 -25.98 -6.60 9.01
C VAL A 895 -25.30 -5.58 9.94
N LYS A 896 -25.89 -5.18 11.07
CA LYS A 896 -25.24 -4.27 12.02
C LYS A 896 -23.96 -4.87 12.60
N GLN A 897 -24.02 -6.13 13.04
CA GLN A 897 -22.86 -6.84 13.60
C GLN A 897 -21.74 -6.98 12.56
N PHE A 898 -22.09 -7.36 11.34
CA PHE A 898 -21.17 -7.40 10.20
C PHE A 898 -20.54 -6.03 9.92
N LEU A 899 -21.33 -4.97 9.83
CA LEU A 899 -20.82 -3.62 9.56
C LEU A 899 -19.93 -3.09 10.69
N ALA A 900 -20.26 -3.38 11.96
CA ALA A 900 -19.44 -2.99 13.10
C ALA A 900 -18.06 -3.68 13.07
N ALA A 901 -18.03 -5.01 12.88
CA ALA A 901 -16.80 -5.77 12.79
C ALA A 901 -15.98 -5.41 11.52
N ALA A 902 -16.63 -5.25 10.36
CA ALA A 902 -15.96 -4.87 9.12
C ALA A 902 -15.35 -3.46 9.17
N ARG A 903 -16.06 -2.49 9.75
CA ARG A 903 -15.53 -1.12 9.97
C ARG A 903 -14.39 -1.11 11.00
N LYS A 904 -14.49 -1.86 12.11
CA LYS A 904 -13.40 -2.06 13.08
C LYS A 904 -12.17 -2.72 12.44
N ALA A 905 -12.37 -3.56 11.42
CA ALA A 905 -11.31 -4.20 10.63
C ALA A 905 -10.76 -3.34 9.49
N GLY A 906 -11.26 -2.11 9.32
CA GLY A 906 -10.85 -1.18 8.27
C GLY A 906 -11.32 -1.55 6.86
N ILE A 907 -12.20 -2.56 6.70
CA ILE A 907 -12.65 -3.06 5.40
C ILE A 907 -13.44 -1.97 4.67
N SER A 908 -12.90 -1.50 3.54
CA SER A 908 -13.53 -0.43 2.76
C SER A 908 -14.42 -0.92 1.62
N HIS A 909 -14.28 -2.17 1.16
CA HIS A 909 -14.94 -2.72 -0.01
C HIS A 909 -15.47 -4.14 0.21
N ILE A 910 -16.60 -4.42 -0.46
CA ILE A 910 -17.26 -5.73 -0.50
C ILE A 910 -16.99 -6.45 -1.83
N SER A 911 -16.60 -5.71 -2.87
CA SER A 911 -16.23 -6.20 -4.19
C SER A 911 -15.33 -5.17 -4.86
N GLU A 912 -14.69 -5.52 -5.97
CA GLU A 912 -13.80 -4.64 -6.72
C GLU A 912 -14.45 -3.30 -7.10
N SER A 913 -15.76 -3.30 -7.42
CA SER A 913 -16.51 -2.11 -7.85
C SER A 913 -17.48 -1.54 -6.80
N LYS A 914 -17.52 -2.05 -5.57
CA LYS A 914 -18.51 -1.64 -4.54
C LYS A 914 -17.89 -1.50 -3.15
N SER A 915 -17.96 -0.27 -2.62
CA SER A 915 -17.55 0.04 -1.24
C SER A 915 -18.51 -0.55 -0.20
N LEU A 916 -18.01 -0.70 1.03
CA LEU A 916 -18.78 -1.19 2.19
C LEU A 916 -20.00 -0.31 2.46
N ASP A 917 -19.86 1.02 2.42
CA ASP A 917 -20.97 1.94 2.70
C ASP A 917 -22.01 1.99 1.57
N ALA A 918 -21.61 1.77 0.31
CA ALA A 918 -22.58 1.62 -0.79
C ALA A 918 -23.39 0.32 -0.64
N TRP A 919 -22.75 -0.75 -0.18
CA TRP A 919 -23.43 -2.02 0.15
C TRP A 919 -24.31 -1.90 1.40
N ALA A 920 -23.87 -1.20 2.45
CA ALA A 920 -24.65 -0.94 3.66
C ALA A 920 -25.98 -0.25 3.36
N LYS A 921 -25.94 0.82 2.54
CA LYS A 921 -27.15 1.52 2.06
C LYS A 921 -28.09 0.61 1.29
N GLN A 922 -27.56 -0.30 0.46
CA GLN A 922 -28.35 -1.31 -0.24
C GLN A 922 -29.03 -2.32 0.72
N MET A 923 -28.48 -2.50 1.92
CA MET A 923 -29.05 -3.34 2.99
C MET A 923 -29.94 -2.56 3.98
N GLY A 924 -30.17 -1.26 3.76
CA GLY A 924 -31.01 -0.42 4.61
C GLY A 924 -30.33 0.05 5.91
N GLN A 925 -29.02 0.31 5.87
CA GLN A 925 -28.21 0.87 6.97
C GLN A 925 -27.39 2.10 6.53
#